data_AF-A0A7K1CF27-F1
#
_entry.id   AF-A0A7K1CF27-F1
#
_cell.length_a   1.000
_cell.length_b   1.000
_cell.length_c   1.000
_cell.angle_alpha   90.00
_cell.angle_beta   90.00
_cell.angle_gamma   90.00
#
_symmetry.space_group_name_H-M   'P 1'
#
loop_
_entity.id
_entity.type
_entity.pdbx_description
1 polymer ?
#
loop_
_entity_poly.entity_id
_entity_poly.type
_entity_poly.pdbx_seq_one_letter_code
_entity_poly.pdbx_strand_id
1 'polypeptide(L)'
;MSALVLAIDGPSGSGKSSTAKAIALRANWSYLDTGALYRAVTLLALENKVSDEENLLSLLQQNEISFLTDPAKPQVFLNGNDVSNEIRLQRINDHVSQISAMPGVRKVLLDIQRKYISEAPIGIVVEGRDIATVVVPNAQLKIYLHADINARVKRREGEMSEPVKSEVVEKSLASRDEIDSNRTVSPLAQADDAAVIDSTRLTLDEVTDQIWKWLKQRNLLGLPTVAVIGRPNVGKSTLVNRMIGRREAIVEDTPGVTRDRVKYEAEWNGRRFFLIDTGGWEVKPEGISEKITAGAEAAIAEADLVMFVIDAQVGALDEDESLVNLLRKSGKKVLLVANKIDNAEDESDGYALWNLGLGEPRFVSALHGRGSGDLLDLLIQQMPEVGTQQVDDGFRRVALVGRPNVGKSSLLNILAGSTRSLVDDAEGTTRDAVDELIEFGGSTWRFIDTAGIRRRAHQASGTDYYASLRTQIALERAEVALVIFDASQILTEQDIRIVSMADEAGKAIVVVMNKWDLVDEERQLVLDKEIERQLERYPWAQRVNLSAKTGWHRDRLAPALRTALASWEKRIPTAKLNAFLGELVGANPPPVRSGKQPKIKFATQAGTCPPKFVIFATGFLENAYRRFIERRLREDFGFIGTPVEVAVKLKERDDA
;
A
#
# COMPACT_ATOMS: atom_id res chain seq x y z
N MET A 1 2.96 -7.92 -3.99
CA MET A 1 3.82 -7.18 -3.04
C MET A 1 4.59 -8.22 -2.26
N SER A 2 5.91 -8.08 -2.05
CA SER A 2 6.51 -8.87 -0.98
C SER A 2 5.87 -8.35 0.31
N ALA A 3 5.04 -9.17 0.96
CA ALA A 3 4.38 -8.75 2.19
C ALA A 3 5.42 -8.24 3.20
N LEU A 4 5.03 -7.35 4.11
CA LEU A 4 5.89 -6.96 5.22
C LEU A 4 6.24 -8.20 6.04
N VAL A 5 7.53 -8.45 6.27
CA VAL A 5 7.98 -9.63 6.99
C VAL A 5 8.67 -9.24 8.28
N LEU A 6 8.15 -9.76 9.38
CA LEU A 6 8.85 -9.82 10.66
C LEU A 6 9.40 -11.24 10.85
N ALA A 7 10.71 -11.38 10.79
CA ALA A 7 11.40 -12.64 11.07
C ALA A 7 11.72 -12.74 12.56
N ILE A 8 11.34 -13.83 13.22
CA ILE A 8 11.66 -14.11 14.63
C ILE A 8 12.41 -15.45 14.73
N ASP A 9 13.71 -15.35 15.03
CA ASP A 9 14.59 -16.49 15.25
C ASP A 9 14.96 -16.66 16.74
N GLY A 10 15.50 -17.82 17.08
CA GLY A 10 15.97 -18.14 18.43
C GLY A 10 15.84 -19.62 18.79
N PRO A 11 16.38 -20.04 19.93
CA PRO A 11 16.38 -21.43 20.35
C PRO A 11 15.00 -21.90 20.88
N SER A 12 14.81 -23.21 21.02
CA SER A 12 13.54 -23.76 21.51
C SER A 12 13.23 -23.27 22.93
N GLY A 13 11.98 -22.90 23.20
CA GLY A 13 11.54 -22.37 24.50
C GLY A 13 11.84 -20.88 24.76
N SER A 14 12.44 -20.14 23.82
CA SER A 14 12.73 -18.71 24.00
C SER A 14 11.51 -17.78 23.94
N GLY A 15 10.31 -18.32 23.69
CA GLY A 15 9.05 -17.56 23.63
C GLY A 15 8.67 -17.06 22.23
N LYS A 16 9.33 -17.56 21.17
CA LYS A 16 9.08 -17.17 19.77
C LYS A 16 7.61 -17.30 19.36
N SER A 17 7.01 -18.48 19.56
CA SER A 17 5.67 -18.75 19.05
C SER A 17 4.62 -17.86 19.70
N SER A 18 4.71 -17.66 21.01
CA SER A 18 3.82 -16.76 21.75
C SER A 18 4.01 -15.31 21.31
N THR A 19 5.26 -14.86 21.17
CA THR A 19 5.59 -13.49 20.74
C THR A 19 5.14 -13.23 19.30
N ALA A 20 5.39 -14.17 18.40
CA ALA A 20 5.03 -14.09 16.99
C ALA A 20 3.52 -13.99 16.81
N LYS A 21 2.75 -14.84 17.51
CA LYS A 21 1.28 -14.80 17.50
C LYS A 21 0.74 -13.50 18.08
N ALA A 22 1.27 -13.05 19.22
CA ALA A 22 0.82 -11.81 19.85
C ALA A 22 1.03 -10.60 18.94
N ILE A 23 2.18 -10.50 18.27
CA ILE A 23 2.45 -9.43 17.29
C ILE A 23 1.57 -9.58 16.06
N ALA A 24 1.42 -10.79 15.52
CA ALA A 24 0.57 -11.04 14.35
C ALA A 24 -0.89 -10.65 14.63
N LEU A 25 -1.44 -11.03 15.79
CA LEU A 25 -2.77 -10.61 16.23
C LEU A 25 -2.87 -9.09 16.37
N ARG A 26 -1.89 -8.47 17.03
CA ARG A 26 -1.89 -7.02 17.27
C ARG A 26 -1.77 -6.21 15.98
N ALA A 27 -1.00 -6.70 15.01
CA ALA A 27 -0.79 -6.06 13.70
C ALA A 27 -1.84 -6.44 12.65
N ASN A 28 -2.74 -7.38 12.95
CA ASN A 28 -3.61 -8.02 11.96
C ASN A 28 -2.82 -8.61 10.78
N TRP A 29 -1.69 -9.25 11.09
CA TRP A 29 -0.80 -9.90 10.12
C TRP A 29 -0.99 -11.42 10.14
N SER A 30 -0.62 -12.06 9.04
CA SER A 30 -0.52 -13.51 8.97
C SER A 30 0.58 -14.02 9.90
N TYR A 31 0.50 -15.29 10.28
CA TYR A 31 1.50 -15.97 11.10
C TYR A 31 1.94 -17.27 10.43
N LEU A 32 3.24 -17.60 10.53
CA LEU A 32 3.80 -18.84 10.02
C LEU A 32 4.76 -19.47 11.03
N ASP A 33 4.43 -20.67 11.50
CA ASP A 33 5.32 -21.55 12.27
C ASP A 33 6.04 -22.50 11.30
N THR A 34 7.26 -22.14 10.91
CA THR A 34 8.05 -22.99 10.01
C THR A 34 8.39 -24.35 10.62
N GLY A 35 8.54 -24.41 11.95
CA GLY A 35 8.80 -25.65 12.68
C GLY A 35 7.63 -26.63 12.57
N ALA A 36 6.40 -26.15 12.44
CA ALA A 36 5.23 -27.01 12.25
C ALA A 36 5.26 -27.74 10.90
N LEU A 37 5.74 -27.09 9.84
CA LEU A 37 5.93 -27.72 8.52
C LEU A 37 6.97 -28.84 8.59
N TYR A 38 8.13 -28.60 9.20
CA TYR A 38 9.15 -29.65 9.39
C TYR A 38 8.62 -30.83 10.22
N ARG A 39 7.79 -30.56 11.24
CA ARG A 39 7.15 -31.61 12.05
C ARG A 39 6.09 -32.39 11.26
N ALA A 40 5.36 -31.76 10.35
CA ALA A 40 4.44 -32.46 9.45
C ALA A 40 5.19 -33.41 8.49
N VAL A 41 6.32 -32.98 7.93
CA VAL A 41 7.20 -33.88 7.14
C VAL A 41 7.72 -35.04 7.99
N THR A 42 8.08 -34.76 9.25
CA THR A 42 8.54 -35.80 10.18
C THR A 42 7.44 -36.81 10.48
N LEU A 43 6.19 -36.37 10.65
CA LEU A 43 5.04 -37.26 10.80
C LEU A 43 4.87 -38.15 9.56
N LEU A 44 4.89 -37.55 8.37
CA LEU A 44 4.79 -38.28 7.10
C LEU A 44 5.89 -39.35 6.96
N ALA A 45 7.12 -39.00 7.33
CA ALA A 45 8.26 -39.92 7.31
C ALA A 45 8.04 -41.12 8.25
N LEU A 46 7.56 -40.87 9.47
CA LEU A 46 7.32 -41.92 10.47
C LEU A 46 6.14 -42.83 10.10
N GLU A 47 5.05 -42.28 9.57
CA GLU A 47 3.88 -43.06 9.12
C GLU A 47 4.25 -44.02 7.99
N ASN A 48 5.13 -43.57 7.08
CA ASN A 48 5.59 -44.36 5.95
C ASN A 48 6.88 -45.16 6.23
N LYS A 49 7.43 -45.06 7.46
CA LYS A 49 8.68 -45.71 7.89
C LYS A 49 9.88 -45.40 6.97
N VAL A 50 9.94 -44.17 6.47
CA VAL A 50 11.02 -43.67 5.62
C VAL A 50 12.01 -42.87 6.46
N SER A 51 13.30 -43.05 6.21
CA SER A 51 14.38 -42.34 6.91
C SER A 51 15.45 -41.77 5.98
N ASP A 52 15.47 -42.19 4.72
CA ASP A 52 16.37 -41.65 3.69
C ASP A 52 15.72 -40.47 2.95
N GLU A 53 16.58 -39.56 2.48
CA GLU A 53 16.15 -38.30 1.86
C GLU A 53 15.44 -38.51 0.51
N GLU A 54 15.88 -39.47 -0.31
CA GLU A 54 15.36 -39.69 -1.66
C GLU A 54 13.91 -40.20 -1.65
N ASN A 55 13.61 -41.18 -0.80
CA ASN A 55 12.26 -41.68 -0.62
C ASN A 55 11.34 -40.63 0.03
N LEU A 56 11.87 -39.83 0.95
CA LEU A 56 11.09 -38.76 1.60
C LEU A 56 10.71 -37.65 0.61
N LEU A 57 11.62 -37.29 -0.30
CA LEU A 57 11.32 -36.36 -1.39
C LEU A 57 10.22 -36.90 -2.32
N SER A 58 10.25 -38.19 -2.63
CA SER A 58 9.22 -38.84 -3.44
C SER A 58 7.86 -38.79 -2.75
N LEU A 59 7.81 -38.98 -1.43
CA LEU A 59 6.58 -38.82 -0.64
C LEU A 59 6.08 -37.38 -0.64
N LEU A 60 6.96 -36.38 -0.50
CA LEU A 60 6.56 -34.98 -0.52
C LEU A 60 5.97 -34.52 -1.86
N GLN A 61 6.31 -35.18 -2.97
CA GLN A 61 5.68 -34.91 -4.27
C GLN A 61 4.26 -35.47 -4.39
N GLN A 62 3.92 -36.48 -3.59
CA GLN A 62 2.65 -37.20 -3.65
C GLN A 62 1.67 -36.78 -2.55
N ASN A 63 2.14 -36.04 -1.54
CA ASN A 63 1.37 -35.65 -0.37
C ASN A 63 1.35 -34.13 -0.24
N GLU A 64 0.20 -33.58 0.09
CA GLU A 64 0.01 -32.14 0.25
C GLU A 64 0.17 -31.74 1.72
N ILE A 65 1.02 -30.75 1.99
CA ILE A 65 1.17 -30.12 3.31
C ILE A 65 0.71 -28.67 3.20
N SER A 66 -0.23 -28.26 4.05
CA SER A 66 -0.70 -26.87 4.11
C SER A 66 -0.78 -26.34 5.54
N PHE A 67 -0.66 -25.03 5.68
CA PHE A 67 -0.67 -24.29 6.93
C PHE A 67 -1.72 -23.18 6.85
N LEU A 68 -2.60 -23.11 7.85
CA LEU A 68 -3.55 -22.00 8.01
C LEU A 68 -2.85 -20.85 8.76
N THR A 69 -2.63 -19.74 8.06
CA THR A 69 -1.84 -18.60 8.54
C THR A 69 -2.56 -17.66 9.52
N ASP A 70 -3.75 -18.05 10.00
CA ASP A 70 -4.51 -17.29 11.01
C ASP A 70 -3.78 -17.38 12.37
N PRO A 71 -3.29 -16.25 12.93
CA PRO A 71 -2.60 -16.26 14.21
C PRO A 71 -3.50 -16.63 15.40
N ALA A 72 -4.84 -16.47 15.29
CA ALA A 72 -5.78 -16.85 16.35
C ALA A 72 -5.94 -18.37 16.45
N LYS A 73 -5.89 -19.08 15.32
CA LYS A 73 -6.06 -20.53 15.26
C LYS A 73 -5.20 -21.16 14.16
N PRO A 74 -3.87 -21.19 14.32
CA PRO A 74 -3.00 -21.78 13.31
C PRO A 74 -3.16 -23.30 13.29
N GLN A 75 -3.39 -23.84 12.10
CA GLN A 75 -3.59 -25.28 11.87
C GLN A 75 -2.65 -25.78 10.78
N VAL A 76 -2.26 -27.05 10.87
CA VAL A 76 -1.45 -27.73 9.86
C VAL A 76 -2.20 -28.94 9.35
N PHE A 77 -2.27 -29.07 8.03
CA PHE A 77 -2.94 -30.16 7.36
C PHE A 77 -1.92 -31.00 6.58
N LEU A 78 -2.12 -32.32 6.64
CA LEU A 78 -1.44 -33.31 5.81
C LEU A 78 -2.51 -34.07 5.02
N ASN A 79 -2.50 -33.94 3.69
CA ASN A 79 -3.51 -34.49 2.79
C ASN A 79 -4.95 -34.09 3.19
N GLY A 80 -5.13 -32.85 3.63
CA GLY A 80 -6.42 -32.32 4.10
C GLY A 80 -6.84 -32.72 5.52
N ASN A 81 -6.07 -33.58 6.22
CA ASN A 81 -6.34 -33.95 7.61
C ASN A 81 -5.60 -33.01 8.57
N ASP A 82 -6.30 -32.48 9.59
CA ASP A 82 -5.69 -31.64 10.62
C ASP A 82 -4.77 -32.46 11.52
N VAL A 83 -3.45 -32.24 11.38
CA VAL A 83 -2.40 -32.92 12.14
C VAL A 83 -1.81 -32.03 13.24
N SER A 84 -2.42 -30.88 13.53
CA SER A 84 -1.87 -29.85 14.43
C SER A 84 -1.48 -30.38 15.81
N ASN A 85 -2.28 -31.28 16.38
CA ASN A 85 -1.98 -31.87 17.70
C ASN A 85 -0.93 -32.98 17.59
N GLU A 86 -1.01 -33.80 16.55
CA GLU A 86 -0.15 -34.97 16.36
C GLU A 86 1.30 -34.57 16.10
N ILE A 87 1.53 -33.52 15.32
CA ILE A 87 2.88 -33.01 15.04
C ILE A 87 3.59 -32.49 16.29
N ARG A 88 2.89 -32.27 17.41
CA ARG A 88 3.46 -31.77 18.67
C ARG A 88 3.85 -32.89 19.64
N LEU A 89 3.53 -34.15 19.33
CA LEU A 89 3.87 -35.30 20.15
C LEU A 89 5.38 -35.49 20.30
N GLN A 90 5.81 -36.09 21.41
CA GLN A 90 7.22 -36.29 21.72
C GLN A 90 7.96 -37.09 20.63
N ARG A 91 7.34 -38.16 20.12
CA ARG A 91 7.89 -38.97 19.02
C ARG A 91 8.29 -38.16 17.77
N ILE A 92 7.58 -37.06 17.50
CA ILE A 92 7.86 -36.15 16.37
C ILE A 92 9.01 -35.20 16.74
N ASN A 93 8.97 -34.64 17.95
CA ASN A 93 10.01 -33.72 18.43
C ASN A 93 11.40 -34.39 18.52
N ASP A 94 11.44 -35.70 18.78
CA ASP A 94 12.70 -36.47 18.85
C ASP A 94 13.36 -36.68 17.48
N HIS A 95 12.60 -36.66 16.38
CA HIS A 95 13.10 -36.95 15.02
C HIS A 95 13.21 -35.73 14.12
N VAL A 96 12.54 -34.61 14.45
CA VAL A 96 12.45 -33.43 13.58
C VAL A 96 13.83 -32.83 13.22
N SER A 97 14.80 -32.85 14.14
CA SER A 97 16.12 -32.29 13.86
C SER A 97 16.84 -33.05 12.73
N GLN A 98 16.70 -34.39 12.67
CA GLN A 98 17.28 -35.22 11.61
C GLN A 98 16.67 -34.88 10.24
N ILE A 99 15.34 -34.82 10.17
CA ILE A 99 14.61 -34.47 8.93
C ILE A 99 14.91 -33.04 8.49
N SER A 100 14.95 -32.09 9.42
CA SER A 100 15.19 -30.68 9.13
C SER A 100 16.62 -30.37 8.63
N ALA A 101 17.55 -31.32 8.78
CA ALA A 101 18.93 -31.24 8.30
C ALA A 101 19.10 -31.71 6.85
N MET A 102 18.09 -32.39 6.28
CA MET A 102 18.12 -32.92 4.90
C MET A 102 18.01 -31.78 3.85
N PRO A 103 19.03 -31.52 3.02
CA PRO A 103 19.05 -30.38 2.09
C PRO A 103 17.88 -30.32 1.09
N GLY A 104 17.48 -31.45 0.53
CA GLY A 104 16.37 -31.58 -0.39
C GLY A 104 15.03 -31.28 0.27
N VAL A 105 14.79 -31.82 1.47
CA VAL A 105 13.56 -31.52 2.25
C VAL A 105 13.49 -30.03 2.56
N ARG A 106 14.62 -29.43 2.97
CA ARG A 106 14.70 -27.99 3.23
C ARG A 106 14.36 -27.18 1.99
N LYS A 107 14.86 -27.57 0.80
CA LYS A 107 14.57 -26.89 -0.46
C LYS A 107 13.06 -26.84 -0.73
N VAL A 108 12.37 -27.99 -0.63
CA VAL A 108 10.91 -28.08 -0.84
C VAL A 108 10.15 -27.21 0.17
N LEU A 109 10.51 -27.30 1.45
CA LEU A 109 9.83 -26.51 2.48
C LEU A 109 10.12 -25.01 2.39
N LEU A 110 11.30 -24.61 1.92
CA LEU A 110 11.62 -23.20 1.66
C LEU A 110 10.69 -22.61 0.61
N ASP A 111 10.38 -23.35 -0.45
CA ASP A 111 9.46 -22.90 -1.50
C ASP A 111 8.05 -22.70 -0.92
N ILE A 112 7.56 -23.64 -0.11
CA ILE A 112 6.27 -23.53 0.61
C ILE A 112 6.25 -22.33 1.57
N GLN A 113 7.31 -22.15 2.35
CA GLN A 113 7.41 -21.02 3.30
C GLN A 113 7.40 -19.67 2.58
N ARG A 114 8.17 -19.56 1.48
CA ARG A 114 8.23 -18.33 0.67
C ARG A 114 6.90 -18.05 -0.02
N LYS A 115 6.17 -19.09 -0.44
CA LYS A 115 4.81 -18.96 -0.96
C LYS A 115 3.90 -18.29 0.08
N TYR A 116 3.81 -18.82 1.30
CA TYR A 116 3.01 -18.21 2.38
C TYR A 116 3.43 -16.77 2.69
N ILE A 117 4.73 -16.48 2.65
CA ILE A 117 5.24 -15.12 2.86
C ILE A 117 4.78 -14.18 1.75
N SER A 118 4.86 -14.62 0.50
CA SER A 118 4.51 -13.80 -0.66
C SER A 118 3.00 -13.55 -0.81
N GLU A 119 2.18 -14.48 -0.33
CA GLU A 119 0.71 -14.44 -0.41
C GLU A 119 0.05 -13.72 0.77
N ALA A 120 0.83 -13.31 1.78
CA ALA A 120 0.26 -12.66 2.96
C ALA A 120 -0.38 -11.30 2.59
N PRO A 121 -1.64 -11.04 3.03
CA PRO A 121 -2.44 -9.93 2.53
C PRO A 121 -1.98 -8.55 3.00
N ILE A 122 -1.28 -8.46 4.14
CA ILE A 122 -0.84 -7.18 4.74
C ILE A 122 0.63 -7.31 5.14
N GLY A 123 0.90 -8.20 6.08
CA GLY A 123 2.22 -8.57 6.55
C GLY A 123 2.15 -9.97 7.17
N ILE A 124 3.30 -10.53 7.47
CA ILE A 124 3.44 -11.85 8.06
C ILE A 124 4.54 -11.87 9.12
N VAL A 125 4.25 -12.51 10.24
CA VAL A 125 5.24 -12.84 11.26
C VAL A 125 5.66 -14.29 11.07
N VAL A 126 6.91 -14.51 10.75
CA VAL A 126 7.48 -15.83 10.48
C VAL A 126 8.43 -16.19 11.60
N GLU A 127 8.20 -17.34 12.23
CA GLU A 127 9.08 -17.82 13.28
C GLU A 127 9.84 -19.08 12.90
N GLY A 128 11.05 -19.22 13.46
CA GLY A 128 11.89 -20.38 13.23
C GLY A 128 13.25 -20.27 13.90
N ARG A 129 14.25 -20.87 13.26
CA ARG A 129 15.65 -20.89 13.73
C ARG A 129 16.62 -20.16 12.79
N ASP A 130 16.26 -20.04 11.52
CA ASP A 130 17.07 -19.50 10.42
C ASP A 130 16.22 -18.67 9.44
N ILE A 131 15.15 -18.05 9.93
CA ILE A 131 14.23 -17.25 9.12
C ILE A 131 14.94 -16.03 8.55
N ALA A 132 15.63 -15.29 9.42
CA ALA A 132 16.31 -14.04 9.10
C ALA A 132 17.59 -14.23 8.29
N THR A 133 18.13 -15.46 8.22
CA THR A 133 19.37 -15.77 7.50
C THR A 133 19.13 -16.51 6.18
N VAL A 134 18.13 -17.41 6.13
CA VAL A 134 17.93 -18.33 4.99
C VAL A 134 16.57 -18.14 4.32
N VAL A 135 15.49 -18.18 5.11
CA VAL A 135 14.13 -18.18 4.54
C VAL A 135 13.83 -16.84 3.88
N VAL A 136 14.05 -15.75 4.62
CA VAL A 136 13.76 -14.38 4.19
C VAL A 136 14.86 -13.40 4.68
N PRO A 137 16.07 -13.46 4.10
CA PRO A 137 17.19 -12.61 4.52
C PRO A 137 16.95 -11.11 4.31
N ASN A 138 15.93 -10.74 3.54
CA ASN A 138 15.56 -9.34 3.29
C ASN A 138 14.36 -8.90 4.15
N ALA A 139 14.03 -9.60 5.24
CA ALA A 139 12.97 -9.19 6.16
C ALA A 139 13.19 -7.75 6.67
N GLN A 140 12.14 -6.95 6.69
CA GLN A 140 12.21 -5.54 7.07
C GLN A 140 12.53 -5.35 8.58
N LEU A 141 12.17 -6.34 9.41
CA LEU A 141 12.62 -6.45 10.78
C LEU A 141 12.96 -7.90 11.12
N LYS A 142 14.13 -8.09 11.72
CA LYS A 142 14.65 -9.38 12.16
C LYS A 142 14.89 -9.33 13.66
N ILE A 143 14.33 -10.29 14.36
CA ILE A 143 14.43 -10.42 15.82
C ILE A 143 15.11 -11.74 16.14
N TYR A 144 16.08 -11.70 17.04
CA TYR A 144 16.63 -12.90 17.65
C TYR A 144 16.26 -12.94 19.14
N LEU A 145 15.38 -13.86 19.51
CA LEU A 145 14.93 -14.06 20.89
C LEU A 145 15.86 -15.04 21.61
N HIS A 146 16.56 -14.54 22.61
CA HIS A 146 17.41 -15.33 23.50
C HIS A 146 16.74 -15.54 24.86
N ALA A 147 17.00 -16.67 25.50
CA ALA A 147 16.63 -16.90 26.91
C ALA A 147 17.56 -17.95 27.52
N ASP A 148 17.84 -17.81 28.82
CA ASP A 148 18.63 -18.79 29.56
C ASP A 148 17.95 -20.17 29.58
N ILE A 149 18.73 -21.24 29.79
CA ILE A 149 18.21 -22.61 29.74
C ILE A 149 17.13 -22.84 30.80
N ASN A 150 17.26 -22.22 31.99
CA ASN A 150 16.35 -22.38 33.11
C ASN A 150 14.96 -21.80 32.82
N ALA A 151 14.88 -20.61 32.23
CA ALA A 151 13.63 -19.99 31.81
C ALA A 151 12.96 -20.80 30.68
N ARG A 152 13.76 -21.35 29.76
CA ARG A 152 13.26 -22.18 28.66
C ARG A 152 12.69 -23.51 29.16
N VAL A 153 13.34 -24.15 30.13
CA VAL A 153 12.83 -25.36 30.80
C VAL A 153 11.51 -25.08 31.50
N LYS A 154 11.43 -24.03 32.34
CA LYS A 154 10.20 -23.67 33.04
C LYS A 154 9.02 -23.38 32.11
N ARG A 155 9.26 -22.66 31.00
CA ARG A 155 8.22 -22.41 29.99
C ARG A 155 7.76 -23.70 29.35
N ARG A 156 8.69 -24.61 29.05
CA ARG A 156 8.37 -25.88 28.41
C ARG A 156 7.59 -26.81 29.33
N GLU A 157 7.92 -26.85 30.62
CA GLU A 157 7.14 -27.56 31.64
C GLU A 157 5.71 -27.05 31.70
N GLY A 158 5.50 -25.73 31.61
CA GLY A 158 4.16 -25.12 31.60
C GLY A 158 3.34 -25.40 30.33
N GLU A 159 3.97 -25.81 29.23
CA GLU A 159 3.31 -26.16 27.96
C GLU A 159 2.98 -27.66 27.84
N MET A 160 3.53 -28.51 28.71
CA MET A 160 3.37 -29.97 28.62
C MET A 160 2.14 -30.44 29.40
N SER A 161 1.37 -31.33 28.79
CA SER A 161 0.19 -31.95 29.40
C SER A 161 0.54 -32.96 30.51
N GLU A 162 1.79 -33.46 30.52
CA GLU A 162 2.28 -34.45 31.48
C GLU A 162 3.51 -33.91 32.24
N PRO A 163 3.59 -34.15 33.57
CA PRO A 163 4.72 -33.71 34.38
C PRO A 163 5.97 -34.54 34.07
N VAL A 164 6.92 -33.93 33.36
CA VAL A 164 8.25 -34.49 33.08
C VAL A 164 9.28 -33.85 34.02
N LYS A 165 10.30 -34.60 34.46
CA LYS A 165 11.39 -34.05 35.29
C LYS A 165 12.18 -32.97 34.54
N SER A 166 12.48 -31.86 35.20
CA SER A 166 13.22 -30.71 34.66
C SER A 166 14.55 -31.11 34.00
N GLU A 167 15.29 -32.06 34.60
CA GLU A 167 16.57 -32.56 34.07
C GLU A 167 16.46 -33.23 32.69
N VAL A 168 15.31 -33.86 32.40
CA VAL A 168 15.06 -34.53 31.10
C VAL A 168 14.74 -33.48 30.03
N VAL A 169 13.96 -32.46 30.39
CA VAL A 169 13.63 -31.33 29.51
C VAL A 169 14.87 -30.52 29.19
N GLU A 170 15.72 -30.26 30.19
CA GLU A 170 16.98 -29.53 30.03
C GLU A 170 17.95 -30.25 29.09
N LYS A 171 18.19 -31.56 29.31
CA LYS A 171 19.04 -32.37 28.43
C LYS A 171 18.51 -32.44 27.00
N SER A 172 17.19 -32.53 26.83
CA SER A 172 16.56 -32.53 25.51
C SER A 172 16.75 -31.19 24.79
N LEU A 173 16.54 -30.06 25.47
CA LEU A 173 16.73 -28.73 24.89
C LEU A 173 18.20 -28.48 24.54
N ALA A 174 19.13 -28.83 25.43
CA ALA A 174 20.56 -28.64 25.22
C ALA A 174 21.09 -29.47 24.03
N SER A 175 20.74 -30.77 23.98
CA SER A 175 21.11 -31.66 22.86
C SER A 175 20.59 -31.13 21.52
N ARG A 176 19.34 -30.64 21.48
CA ARG A 176 18.75 -30.08 20.27
C ARG A 176 19.42 -28.79 19.82
N ASP A 177 19.71 -27.88 20.74
CA ASP A 177 20.39 -26.64 20.38
C ASP A 177 21.83 -26.90 19.90
N GLU A 178 22.53 -27.89 20.45
CA GLU A 178 23.86 -28.30 19.99
C GLU A 178 23.81 -28.87 18.55
N ILE A 179 22.85 -29.76 18.28
CA ILE A 179 22.64 -30.32 16.92
C ILE A 179 22.26 -29.21 15.93
N ASP A 180 21.33 -28.34 16.31
CA ASP A 180 20.80 -27.31 15.43
C ASP A 180 21.83 -26.17 15.18
N SER A 181 22.76 -25.92 16.11
CA SER A 181 23.82 -24.92 15.95
C SER A 181 25.03 -25.42 15.15
N ASN A 182 25.34 -26.72 15.21
CA ASN A 182 26.54 -27.29 14.59
C ASN A 182 26.29 -27.96 13.22
N ARG A 183 25.08 -27.86 12.65
CA ARG A 183 24.78 -28.46 11.34
C ARG A 183 25.46 -27.72 10.18
N THR A 184 25.88 -28.49 9.18
CA THR A 184 26.55 -27.98 7.96
C THR A 184 25.64 -27.14 7.07
N VAL A 185 24.32 -27.33 7.15
CA VAL A 185 23.32 -26.60 6.35
C VAL A 185 22.40 -25.79 7.26
N SER A 186 22.41 -24.47 7.08
CA SER A 186 21.55 -23.49 7.80
C SER A 186 21.62 -23.58 9.33
N PRO A 187 22.79 -23.49 9.98
CA PRO A 187 22.89 -23.57 11.44
C PRO A 187 22.01 -22.51 12.15
N LEU A 188 21.66 -22.76 13.40
CA LEU A 188 21.09 -21.75 14.29
C LEU A 188 22.08 -20.57 14.38
N ALA A 189 21.85 -19.56 13.55
CA ALA A 189 22.74 -18.41 13.40
C ALA A 189 21.92 -17.13 13.50
N GLN A 190 22.38 -16.23 14.35
CA GLN A 190 21.86 -14.88 14.43
C GLN A 190 22.27 -14.13 13.15
N ALA A 191 21.32 -13.48 12.47
CA ALA A 191 21.64 -12.57 11.37
C ALA A 191 22.36 -11.32 11.90
N ASP A 192 23.35 -10.81 11.16
CA ASP A 192 24.17 -9.66 11.60
C ASP A 192 23.35 -8.40 11.89
N ASP A 193 22.22 -8.23 11.21
CA ASP A 193 21.30 -7.09 11.36
C ASP A 193 20.07 -7.41 12.24
N ALA A 194 20.03 -8.57 12.91
CA ALA A 194 18.95 -8.93 13.82
C ALA A 194 19.03 -8.16 15.15
N ALA A 195 17.90 -7.60 15.57
CA ALA A 195 17.77 -7.03 16.90
C ALA A 195 17.61 -8.16 17.93
N VAL A 196 18.48 -8.16 18.94
CA VAL A 196 18.48 -9.20 19.99
C VAL A 196 17.59 -8.76 21.15
N ILE A 197 16.73 -9.67 21.62
CA ILE A 197 15.97 -9.53 22.86
C ILE A 197 16.30 -10.70 23.78
N ASP A 198 16.79 -10.40 24.97
CA ASP A 198 16.89 -11.38 26.05
C ASP A 198 15.54 -11.45 26.80
N SER A 199 14.78 -12.51 26.53
CA SER A 199 13.48 -12.74 27.14
C SER A 199 13.55 -13.41 28.51
N THR A 200 14.75 -13.67 29.07
CA THR A 200 14.92 -14.45 30.32
C THR A 200 14.07 -13.93 31.49
N ARG A 201 13.99 -12.60 31.65
CA ARG A 201 13.25 -11.93 32.74
C ARG A 201 12.08 -11.08 32.26
N LEU A 202 11.77 -11.14 30.97
CA LEU A 202 10.70 -10.36 30.37
C LEU A 202 9.42 -11.21 30.29
N THR A 203 8.31 -10.55 30.54
CA THR A 203 6.97 -11.07 30.23
C THR A 203 6.73 -11.06 28.73
N LEU A 204 5.70 -11.80 28.28
CA LEU A 204 5.30 -11.79 26.87
C LEU A 204 4.96 -10.37 26.40
N ASP A 205 4.20 -9.63 27.20
CA ASP A 205 3.77 -8.27 26.86
C ASP A 205 4.96 -7.32 26.69
N GLU A 206 5.94 -7.35 27.61
CA GLU A 206 7.16 -6.54 27.50
C GLU A 206 7.98 -6.84 26.24
N VAL A 207 8.13 -8.12 25.88
CA VAL A 207 8.82 -8.52 24.65
C VAL A 207 8.05 -8.01 23.42
N THR A 208 6.72 -8.16 23.42
CA THR A 208 5.89 -7.71 22.29
C THR A 208 5.90 -6.21 22.14
N ASP A 209 5.85 -5.44 23.24
CA ASP A 209 5.91 -3.97 23.24
C ASP A 209 7.26 -3.46 22.73
N GLN A 210 8.35 -4.13 23.07
CA GLN A 210 9.67 -3.79 22.56
C GLN A 210 9.74 -3.96 21.03
N ILE A 211 9.26 -5.09 20.51
CA ILE A 211 9.23 -5.31 19.05
C ILE A 211 8.27 -4.32 18.39
N TRP A 212 7.13 -4.04 19.02
CA TRP A 212 6.16 -3.05 18.54
C TRP A 212 6.76 -1.65 18.39
N LYS A 213 7.58 -1.24 19.36
CA LYS A 213 8.33 0.03 19.30
C LYS A 213 9.24 0.08 18.08
N TRP A 214 9.94 -1.00 17.76
CA TRP A 214 10.81 -1.07 16.58
C TRP A 214 10.02 -1.07 15.26
N LEU A 215 8.89 -1.78 15.21
CA LEU A 215 7.98 -1.72 14.05
C LEU A 215 7.51 -0.29 13.78
N LYS A 216 7.12 0.46 14.82
CA LYS A 216 6.76 1.88 14.72
C LYS A 216 7.92 2.76 14.27
N GLN A 217 9.10 2.61 14.89
CA GLN A 217 10.29 3.42 14.56
C GLN A 217 10.75 3.23 13.13
N ARG A 218 10.61 2.01 12.57
CA ARG A 218 10.91 1.70 11.18
C ARG A 218 9.76 2.01 10.22
N ASN A 219 8.65 2.57 10.72
CA ASN A 219 7.45 2.88 9.95
C ASN A 219 6.88 1.66 9.19
N LEU A 220 6.98 0.47 9.79
CA LEU A 220 6.54 -0.81 9.20
C LEU A 220 5.08 -1.15 9.51
N LEU A 221 4.35 -0.24 10.16
CA LEU A 221 2.94 -0.41 10.47
C LEU A 221 2.12 0.55 9.60
N GLY A 222 1.14 0.03 8.86
CA GLY A 222 0.19 0.84 8.11
C GLY A 222 -0.64 1.72 9.05
N LEU A 223 -0.98 2.93 8.61
CA LEU A 223 -1.93 3.76 9.34
C LEU A 223 -3.35 3.23 9.09
N PRO A 224 -4.19 3.12 10.15
CA PRO A 224 -5.58 2.74 9.98
C PRO A 224 -6.33 3.78 9.16
N THR A 225 -7.28 3.32 8.35
CA THR A 225 -8.05 4.14 7.44
C THR A 225 -9.52 4.15 7.83
N VAL A 226 -10.10 5.34 7.93
CA VAL A 226 -11.49 5.58 8.30
C VAL A 226 -12.22 6.21 7.12
N ALA A 227 -13.27 5.55 6.62
CA ALA A 227 -14.11 6.14 5.58
C ALA A 227 -15.26 6.93 6.21
N VAL A 228 -15.45 8.18 5.78
CA VAL A 228 -16.58 9.03 6.19
C VAL A 228 -17.60 9.05 5.05
N ILE A 229 -18.75 8.42 5.30
CA ILE A 229 -19.80 8.16 4.29
C ILE A 229 -21.14 8.69 4.83
N GLY A 230 -22.06 9.06 3.95
CA GLY A 230 -23.39 9.57 4.31
C GLY A 230 -23.83 10.68 3.37
N ARG A 231 -25.14 10.94 3.27
CA ARG A 231 -25.82 11.78 2.26
C ARG A 231 -25.16 13.13 1.94
N PRO A 232 -25.44 13.78 0.79
CA PRO A 232 -24.93 15.14 0.57
C PRO A 232 -25.50 16.07 1.64
N ASN A 233 -24.75 17.11 1.99
CA ASN A 233 -25.17 18.16 2.95
C ASN A 233 -25.43 17.71 4.40
N VAL A 234 -25.14 16.44 4.75
CA VAL A 234 -25.17 15.97 6.16
C VAL A 234 -24.01 16.50 7.01
N GLY A 235 -23.05 17.21 6.40
CA GLY A 235 -21.90 17.82 7.09
C GLY A 235 -20.65 16.94 7.21
N LYS A 236 -20.47 15.95 6.34
CA LYS A 236 -19.25 15.10 6.26
C LYS A 236 -17.96 15.93 6.19
N SER A 237 -17.83 16.79 5.19
CA SER A 237 -16.60 17.57 4.99
C SER A 237 -16.34 18.53 6.15
N THR A 238 -17.41 19.06 6.79
CA THR A 238 -17.29 19.85 8.02
C THR A 238 -16.72 19.01 9.17
N LEU A 239 -17.18 17.76 9.32
CA LEU A 239 -16.69 16.84 10.34
C LEU A 239 -15.24 16.42 10.07
N VAL A 240 -14.91 16.06 8.83
CA VAL A 240 -13.55 15.71 8.39
C VAL A 240 -12.58 16.86 8.66
N ASN A 241 -12.92 18.08 8.26
CA ASN A 241 -12.09 19.26 8.51
C ASN A 241 -11.85 19.52 10.00
N ARG A 242 -12.84 19.22 10.86
CA ARG A 242 -12.68 19.32 12.31
C ARG A 242 -11.72 18.25 12.85
N MET A 243 -11.81 17.02 12.36
CA MET A 243 -10.98 15.90 12.82
C MET A 243 -9.49 16.05 12.43
N ILE A 244 -9.20 16.70 11.30
CA ILE A 244 -7.82 16.89 10.82
C ILE A 244 -7.03 17.88 11.71
N GLY A 245 -7.69 18.73 12.50
CA GLY A 245 -7.06 19.55 13.54
C GLY A 245 -6.06 20.63 13.05
N ARG A 246 -5.81 20.76 11.74
CA ARG A 246 -4.95 21.78 11.11
C ARG A 246 -5.64 22.41 9.89
N ARG A 247 -5.47 23.73 9.72
CA ARG A 247 -5.79 24.47 8.49
C ARG A 247 -4.82 24.12 7.35
N GLU A 248 -4.73 22.85 6.95
CA GLU A 248 -4.07 22.41 5.71
C GLU A 248 -5.03 21.68 4.75
N ALA A 249 -6.34 21.77 4.97
CA ALA A 249 -7.29 21.68 3.85
C ALA A 249 -7.31 23.06 3.18
N ILE A 250 -6.73 23.16 1.99
CA ILE A 250 -7.05 24.27 1.09
C ILE A 250 -8.51 24.06 0.69
N VAL A 251 -9.42 24.71 1.41
CA VAL A 251 -10.78 24.94 0.92
C VAL A 251 -10.64 25.92 -0.24
N GLU A 252 -10.73 25.42 -1.47
CA GLU A 252 -11.13 26.23 -2.61
C GLU A 252 -12.64 26.01 -2.79
N ASP A 253 -13.43 26.95 -2.26
CA ASP A 253 -14.89 27.03 -2.45
C ASP A 253 -15.21 27.51 -3.88
N THR A 254 -14.88 26.69 -4.88
CA THR A 254 -15.40 26.89 -6.25
C THR A 254 -16.27 25.69 -6.64
N PRO A 255 -17.60 25.84 -6.67
CA PRO A 255 -18.49 24.78 -7.15
C PRO A 255 -18.15 24.48 -8.63
N GLY A 256 -17.65 23.27 -8.92
CA GLY A 256 -17.36 22.81 -10.30
C GLY A 256 -15.98 22.20 -10.58
N VAL A 257 -15.16 21.95 -9.55
CA VAL A 257 -13.81 21.34 -9.59
C VAL A 257 -13.68 20.59 -8.27
N THR A 258 -13.32 19.32 -8.09
CA THR A 258 -12.44 18.32 -8.73
C THR A 258 -12.89 16.94 -8.21
N ARG A 259 -12.83 15.84 -8.97
CA ARG A 259 -11.72 14.85 -9.01
C ARG A 259 -11.21 14.36 -7.64
N ASP A 260 -11.14 13.03 -7.56
CA ASP A 260 -10.36 12.15 -6.69
C ASP A 260 -10.73 12.04 -5.19
N ARG A 261 -10.63 10.81 -4.70
CA ARG A 261 -10.84 10.43 -3.29
C ARG A 261 -9.70 11.01 -2.47
N VAL A 262 -9.93 12.11 -1.76
CA VAL A 262 -8.89 12.76 -0.95
C VAL A 262 -8.75 12.03 0.38
N LYS A 263 -7.56 11.45 0.61
CA LYS A 263 -7.14 10.93 1.91
C LYS A 263 -6.51 12.06 2.73
N TYR A 264 -6.95 12.22 3.96
CA TYR A 264 -6.39 13.18 4.90
C TYR A 264 -5.73 12.47 6.07
N GLU A 265 -4.49 12.82 6.41
CA GLU A 265 -3.87 12.34 7.65
C GLU A 265 -4.42 13.15 8.83
N ALA A 266 -4.91 12.46 9.86
CA ALA A 266 -5.39 13.03 11.11
C ALA A 266 -4.64 12.42 12.30
N GLU A 267 -4.56 13.19 13.39
CA GLU A 267 -3.94 12.74 14.64
C GLU A 267 -4.84 13.10 15.82
N TRP A 268 -5.15 12.10 16.66
CA TRP A 268 -5.90 12.29 17.89
C TRP A 268 -5.28 11.46 19.02
N ASN A 269 -5.03 12.07 20.19
CA ASN A 269 -4.37 11.42 21.34
C ASN A 269 -3.09 10.64 20.98
N GLY A 270 -2.27 11.19 20.07
CA GLY A 270 -1.03 10.56 19.58
C GLY A 270 -1.23 9.36 18.65
N ARG A 271 -2.47 9.04 18.26
CA ARG A 271 -2.81 8.03 17.25
C ARG A 271 -3.06 8.72 15.92
N ARG A 272 -2.28 8.32 14.90
CA ARG A 272 -2.42 8.79 13.53
C ARG A 272 -3.26 7.84 12.71
N PHE A 273 -4.05 8.36 11.79
CA PHE A 273 -4.93 7.59 10.92
C PHE A 273 -5.26 8.39 9.65
N PHE A 274 -5.71 7.70 8.61
CA PHE A 274 -6.24 8.34 7.39
C PHE A 274 -7.75 8.48 7.46
N LEU A 275 -8.26 9.62 6.99
CA LEU A 275 -9.68 9.87 6.72
C LEU A 275 -9.91 9.90 5.22
N ILE A 276 -10.85 9.10 4.72
CA ILE A 276 -11.32 9.15 3.34
C ILE A 276 -12.64 9.92 3.33
N ASP A 277 -12.66 11.10 2.70
CA ASP A 277 -13.92 11.81 2.42
C ASP A 277 -14.48 11.30 1.09
N THR A 278 -15.58 10.54 1.15
CA THR A 278 -16.37 10.27 -0.05
C THR A 278 -17.17 11.55 -0.32
N GLY A 279 -16.65 12.42 -1.18
CA GLY A 279 -17.21 13.75 -1.48
C GLY A 279 -18.74 13.78 -1.55
N GLY A 280 -19.32 14.93 -1.16
CA GLY A 280 -20.77 15.17 -1.14
C GLY A 280 -21.46 14.65 -2.40
N TRP A 281 -22.55 13.93 -2.21
CA TRP A 281 -23.24 13.19 -3.24
C TRP A 281 -23.83 14.17 -4.27
N GLU A 282 -23.48 14.05 -5.54
CA GLU A 282 -24.20 14.76 -6.59
C GLU A 282 -25.32 13.85 -7.11
N VAL A 283 -26.53 14.05 -6.59
CA VAL A 283 -27.74 13.59 -7.27
C VAL A 283 -27.99 14.57 -8.42
N LYS A 284 -27.62 14.20 -9.63
CA LYS A 284 -28.21 14.84 -10.83
C LYS A 284 -29.43 14.03 -11.24
N PRO A 285 -30.56 14.69 -11.54
CA PRO A 285 -31.72 14.00 -12.07
C PRO A 285 -31.32 13.39 -13.42
N GLU A 286 -31.69 12.13 -13.65
CA GLU A 286 -31.41 11.31 -14.84
C GLU A 286 -30.19 10.36 -14.72
N GLY A 287 -30.41 9.17 -14.13
CA GLY A 287 -29.73 7.93 -14.55
C GLY A 287 -28.43 7.49 -13.86
N ILE A 288 -28.09 8.00 -12.66
CA ILE A 288 -26.73 7.86 -12.06
C ILE A 288 -26.68 6.99 -10.77
N SER A 289 -27.67 6.14 -10.49
CA SER A 289 -27.66 5.33 -9.25
C SER A 289 -26.44 4.39 -9.13
N GLU A 290 -25.98 3.78 -10.23
CA GLU A 290 -24.90 2.78 -10.20
C GLU A 290 -23.48 3.34 -9.96
N LYS A 291 -23.18 4.57 -10.41
CA LYS A 291 -21.83 5.15 -10.25
C LYS A 291 -21.54 5.64 -8.84
N ILE A 292 -22.59 5.98 -8.09
CA ILE A 292 -22.51 6.57 -6.75
C ILE A 292 -22.27 5.47 -5.70
N THR A 293 -22.90 4.30 -5.88
CA THR A 293 -22.67 3.11 -5.05
C THR A 293 -21.22 2.61 -5.14
N ALA A 294 -20.62 2.64 -6.34
CA ALA A 294 -19.24 2.17 -6.55
C ALA A 294 -18.18 3.00 -5.77
N GLY A 295 -18.46 4.29 -5.52
CA GLY A 295 -17.58 5.15 -4.72
C GLY A 295 -17.60 4.78 -3.23
N ALA A 296 -18.80 4.59 -2.67
CA ALA A 296 -18.99 4.16 -1.29
C ALA A 296 -18.48 2.72 -1.08
N GLU A 297 -18.79 1.80 -1.99
CA GLU A 297 -18.30 0.42 -1.97
C GLU A 297 -16.77 0.34 -1.89
N ALA A 298 -16.08 1.11 -2.73
CA ALA A 298 -14.64 1.10 -2.75
C ALA A 298 -14.04 1.75 -1.48
N ALA A 299 -14.67 2.81 -0.94
CA ALA A 299 -14.23 3.41 0.31
C ALA A 299 -14.42 2.47 1.51
N ILE A 300 -15.53 1.71 1.54
CA ILE A 300 -15.78 0.69 2.56
C ILE A 300 -14.80 -0.48 2.44
N ALA A 301 -14.45 -0.88 1.21
CA ALA A 301 -13.48 -1.94 0.98
C ALA A 301 -12.08 -1.56 1.52
N GLU A 302 -11.67 -0.31 1.29
CA GLU A 302 -10.38 0.23 1.69
C GLU A 302 -10.29 0.62 3.18
N ALA A 303 -11.42 0.94 3.81
CA ALA A 303 -11.44 1.36 5.21
C ALA A 303 -11.35 0.18 6.19
N ASP A 304 -10.68 0.43 7.31
CA ASP A 304 -10.66 -0.44 8.49
C ASP A 304 -11.90 -0.24 9.36
N LEU A 305 -12.43 0.99 9.36
CA LEU A 305 -13.63 1.39 10.08
C LEU A 305 -14.42 2.41 9.26
N VAL A 306 -15.75 2.32 9.28
CA VAL A 306 -16.63 3.24 8.55
C VAL A 306 -17.38 4.15 9.52
N MET A 307 -17.35 5.45 9.28
CA MET A 307 -18.23 6.42 9.91
C MET A 307 -19.38 6.75 8.99
N PHE A 308 -20.60 6.43 9.43
CA PHE A 308 -21.81 6.76 8.69
C PHE A 308 -22.49 7.99 9.29
N VAL A 309 -22.43 9.11 8.58
CA VAL A 309 -22.88 10.43 9.03
C VAL A 309 -24.27 10.74 8.47
N ILE A 310 -25.21 11.02 9.37
CA ILE A 310 -26.59 11.40 9.06
C ILE A 310 -26.87 12.76 9.68
N ASP A 311 -27.71 13.55 9.03
CA ASP A 311 -28.26 14.77 9.59
C ASP A 311 -29.41 14.43 10.56
N ALA A 312 -29.23 14.71 11.85
CA ALA A 312 -30.20 14.37 12.88
C ALA A 312 -31.55 15.11 12.69
N GLN A 313 -31.52 16.35 12.18
CA GLN A 313 -32.72 17.17 12.00
C GLN A 313 -33.61 16.68 10.85
N VAL A 314 -33.00 16.05 9.85
CA VAL A 314 -33.71 15.47 8.71
C VAL A 314 -34.15 14.04 9.00
N GLY A 315 -33.37 13.32 9.81
CA GLY A 315 -33.57 11.89 10.06
C GLY A 315 -33.13 11.01 8.88
N ALA A 316 -33.40 9.71 9.03
CA ALA A 316 -33.08 8.70 8.01
C ALA A 316 -34.06 8.79 6.82
N LEU A 317 -33.54 8.76 5.60
CA LEU A 317 -34.32 8.70 4.36
C LEU A 317 -34.17 7.34 3.66
N ASP A 318 -35.04 7.04 2.69
CA ASP A 318 -35.00 5.79 1.90
C ASP A 318 -33.65 5.54 1.21
N GLU A 319 -32.97 6.62 0.79
CA GLU A 319 -31.63 6.54 0.21
C GLU A 319 -30.58 6.00 1.20
N ASP A 320 -30.75 6.27 2.50
CA ASP A 320 -29.87 5.78 3.56
C ASP A 320 -30.01 4.27 3.74
N GLU A 321 -31.19 3.68 3.51
CA GLU A 321 -31.41 2.23 3.65
C GLU A 321 -30.54 1.41 2.69
N SER A 322 -30.36 1.91 1.46
CA SER A 322 -29.51 1.25 0.46
C SER A 322 -28.06 1.15 0.94
N LEU A 323 -27.54 2.20 1.57
CA LEU A 323 -26.19 2.26 2.12
C LEU A 323 -26.06 1.46 3.42
N VAL A 324 -27.09 1.48 4.27
CA VAL A 324 -27.16 0.64 5.47
C VAL A 324 -27.07 -0.84 5.09
N ASN A 325 -27.77 -1.27 4.04
CA ASN A 325 -27.70 -2.63 3.54
C ASN A 325 -26.30 -2.98 2.99
N LEU A 326 -25.65 -2.04 2.32
CA LEU A 326 -24.26 -2.19 1.86
C LEU A 326 -23.29 -2.35 3.04
N LEU A 327 -23.42 -1.50 4.06
CA LEU A 327 -22.61 -1.54 5.27
C LEU A 327 -22.78 -2.85 6.02
N ARG A 328 -24.02 -3.34 6.18
CA ARG A 328 -24.30 -4.65 6.78
C ARG A 328 -23.64 -5.81 6.01
N LYS A 329 -23.68 -5.78 4.67
CA LYS A 329 -23.03 -6.80 3.82
C LYS A 329 -21.50 -6.76 3.91
N SER A 330 -20.90 -5.60 4.17
CA SER A 330 -19.45 -5.44 4.21
C SER A 330 -18.78 -6.13 5.41
N GLY A 331 -19.52 -6.33 6.51
CA GLY A 331 -18.98 -6.88 7.77
C GLY A 331 -17.98 -5.96 8.49
N LYS A 332 -17.75 -4.74 7.99
CA LYS A 332 -16.86 -3.75 8.63
C LYS A 332 -17.52 -3.16 9.87
N LYS A 333 -16.71 -2.70 10.83
CA LYS A 333 -17.21 -1.94 11.98
C LYS A 333 -17.73 -0.59 11.51
N VAL A 334 -18.93 -0.23 11.95
CA VAL A 334 -19.61 1.02 11.57
C VAL A 334 -19.87 1.85 12.82
N LEU A 335 -19.50 3.13 12.79
CA LEU A 335 -19.90 4.14 13.75
C LEU A 335 -21.00 5.01 13.14
N LEU A 336 -22.18 4.97 13.73
CA LEU A 336 -23.30 5.83 13.36
C LEU A 336 -23.12 7.21 14.00
N VAL A 337 -23.12 8.26 13.20
CA VAL A 337 -22.87 9.64 13.63
C VAL A 337 -24.08 10.50 13.25
N ALA A 338 -24.79 11.01 14.26
CA ALA A 338 -25.88 11.96 14.07
C ALA A 338 -25.31 13.38 14.19
N ASN A 339 -25.17 14.05 13.06
CA ASN A 339 -24.60 15.38 12.97
C ASN A 339 -25.69 16.48 13.06
N LYS A 340 -25.29 17.71 13.35
CA LYS A 340 -26.14 18.91 13.55
C LYS A 340 -27.01 18.88 14.81
N ILE A 341 -26.55 18.18 15.85
CA ILE A 341 -27.14 18.25 17.20
C ILE A 341 -26.43 19.36 17.95
N ASP A 342 -27.01 20.56 17.91
CA ASP A 342 -26.40 21.75 18.49
C ASP A 342 -26.77 21.89 19.98
N ASN A 343 -27.99 21.52 20.35
CA ASN A 343 -28.51 21.59 21.72
C ASN A 343 -28.97 20.23 22.25
N ALA A 344 -29.16 20.13 23.58
CA ALA A 344 -29.66 18.91 24.22
C ALA A 344 -31.10 18.54 23.82
N GLU A 345 -31.88 19.54 23.39
CA GLU A 345 -33.25 19.35 22.92
C GLU A 345 -33.29 18.63 21.55
N ASP A 346 -32.24 18.79 20.73
CA ASP A 346 -32.13 18.14 19.41
C ASP A 346 -31.69 16.67 19.51
N GLU A 347 -31.34 16.19 20.71
CA GLU A 347 -30.95 14.79 20.93
C GLU A 347 -32.12 13.82 20.71
N SER A 348 -33.38 14.26 20.91
CA SER A 348 -34.58 13.45 20.65
C SER A 348 -34.65 12.95 19.22
N ASP A 349 -34.26 13.79 18.26
CA ASP A 349 -34.30 13.47 16.83
C ASP A 349 -33.18 12.49 16.46
N GLY A 350 -32.03 12.59 17.14
CA GLY A 350 -30.92 11.65 17.00
C GLY A 350 -31.27 10.23 17.47
N TYR A 351 -32.08 10.07 18.52
CA TYR A 351 -32.47 8.73 19.01
C TYR A 351 -33.29 7.92 18.00
N ALA A 352 -34.03 8.56 17.10
CA ALA A 352 -34.79 7.88 16.06
C ALA A 352 -33.90 7.05 15.11
N LEU A 353 -32.62 7.41 14.97
CA LEU A 353 -31.65 6.73 14.10
C LEU A 353 -31.25 5.34 14.62
N TRP A 354 -31.58 5.00 15.86
CA TRP A 354 -31.36 3.65 16.41
C TRP A 354 -32.07 2.57 15.59
N ASN A 355 -33.19 2.93 14.96
CA ASN A 355 -33.98 2.04 14.10
C ASN A 355 -33.20 1.54 12.87
N LEU A 356 -32.10 2.20 12.50
CA LEU A 356 -31.22 1.76 11.41
C LEU A 356 -30.43 0.48 11.76
N GLY A 357 -30.39 0.08 13.04
CA GLY A 357 -29.75 -1.16 13.47
C GLY A 357 -28.24 -1.21 13.24
N LEU A 358 -27.59 -0.04 13.24
CA LEU A 358 -26.13 0.11 13.11
C LEU A 358 -25.43 0.40 14.45
N GLY A 359 -26.16 0.30 15.57
CA GLY A 359 -25.68 0.60 16.91
C GLY A 359 -26.14 1.97 17.41
N GLU A 360 -25.58 2.37 18.56
CA GLU A 360 -25.89 3.65 19.22
C GLU A 360 -25.43 4.84 18.37
N PRO A 361 -26.34 5.78 18.00
CA PRO A 361 -25.98 6.99 17.28
C PRO A 361 -25.14 7.92 18.17
N ARG A 362 -24.02 8.40 17.65
CA ARG A 362 -23.16 9.37 18.33
C ARG A 362 -23.52 10.77 17.90
N PHE A 363 -23.94 11.57 18.88
CA PHE A 363 -24.42 12.92 18.66
C PHE A 363 -23.26 13.90 18.54
N VAL A 364 -23.20 14.61 17.43
CA VAL A 364 -22.14 15.57 17.16
C VAL A 364 -22.71 16.85 16.52
N SER A 365 -22.06 17.96 16.81
CA SER A 365 -22.16 19.16 15.99
C SER A 365 -20.81 19.41 15.34
N ALA A 366 -20.67 19.07 14.07
CA ALA A 366 -19.45 19.35 13.32
C ALA A 366 -19.17 20.86 13.21
N LEU A 367 -20.20 21.71 13.21
CA LEU A 367 -20.04 23.16 13.11
C LEU A 367 -19.62 23.77 14.47
N HIS A 368 -20.27 23.39 15.56
CA HIS A 368 -20.04 23.98 16.88
C HIS A 368 -19.04 23.20 17.74
N GLY A 369 -18.69 21.97 17.36
CA GLY A 369 -17.68 21.13 18.00
C GLY A 369 -18.18 20.25 19.13
N ARG A 370 -19.47 20.33 19.48
CA ARG A 370 -20.09 19.48 20.50
C ARG A 370 -19.97 17.99 20.11
N GLY A 371 -19.59 17.15 21.07
CA GLY A 371 -19.50 15.68 20.91
C GLY A 371 -18.38 15.18 19.98
N SER A 372 -17.64 16.07 19.31
CA SER A 372 -16.60 15.67 18.35
C SER A 372 -15.37 15.02 19.01
N GLY A 373 -15.02 15.45 20.23
CA GLY A 373 -13.95 14.83 21.03
C GLY A 373 -14.33 13.42 21.48
N ASP A 374 -15.52 13.26 22.06
CA ASP A 374 -16.03 11.95 22.49
C ASP A 374 -16.16 10.97 21.32
N LEU A 375 -16.59 11.47 20.16
CA LEU A 375 -16.63 10.68 18.92
C LEU A 375 -15.21 10.22 18.51
N LEU A 376 -14.21 11.09 18.58
CA LEU A 376 -12.83 10.77 18.24
C LEU A 376 -12.20 9.80 19.26
N ASP A 377 -12.50 9.93 20.54
CA ASP A 377 -12.05 8.99 21.56
C ASP A 377 -12.63 7.59 21.31
N LEU A 378 -13.91 7.50 20.99
CA LEU A 378 -14.55 6.24 20.61
C LEU A 378 -13.98 5.68 19.31
N LEU A 379 -13.74 6.53 18.32
CA LEU A 379 -13.12 6.15 17.04
C LEU A 379 -11.77 5.46 17.29
N ILE A 380 -10.90 6.09 18.06
CA ILE A 380 -9.57 5.55 18.39
C ILE A 380 -9.66 4.24 19.18
N GLN A 381 -10.64 4.09 20.06
CA GLN A 381 -10.86 2.85 20.82
C GLN A 381 -11.32 1.69 19.93
N GLN A 382 -12.12 1.95 18.90
CA GLN A 382 -12.69 0.91 18.04
C GLN A 382 -11.84 0.57 16.82
N MET A 383 -10.97 1.51 16.42
CA MET A 383 -10.05 1.39 15.29
C MET A 383 -8.90 0.42 15.61
N PRO A 384 -8.44 -0.39 14.65
CA PRO A 384 -7.25 -1.22 14.86
C PRO A 384 -6.00 -0.37 15.08
N GLU A 385 -5.01 -0.90 15.81
CA GLU A 385 -3.75 -0.18 16.05
C GLU A 385 -2.91 -0.01 14.77
N VAL A 386 -3.15 -0.87 13.78
CA VAL A 386 -2.46 -0.93 12.48
C VAL A 386 -3.53 -1.06 11.40
N GLY A 387 -3.42 -0.24 10.36
CA GLY A 387 -4.32 -0.30 9.22
C GLY A 387 -4.04 -1.48 8.30
N THR A 388 -5.04 -1.84 7.51
CA THR A 388 -4.88 -2.81 6.41
C THR A 388 -4.03 -2.27 5.25
N GLN A 389 -3.76 -0.97 5.21
CA GLN A 389 -2.93 -0.37 4.17
C GLN A 389 -1.48 -0.88 4.28
N GLN A 390 -1.03 -1.62 3.25
CA GLN A 390 0.36 -2.07 3.16
C GLN A 390 1.30 -0.86 3.17
N VAL A 391 2.34 -0.93 4.01
CA VAL A 391 3.50 -0.04 3.91
C VAL A 391 4.17 -0.30 2.57
N ASP A 392 4.57 0.79 1.91
CA ASP A 392 5.31 0.79 0.65
C ASP A 392 6.39 -0.31 0.66
N ASP A 393 6.32 -1.26 -0.30
CA ASP A 393 7.31 -2.34 -0.43
C ASP A 393 8.67 -1.83 -0.89
N GLY A 394 8.79 -0.51 -1.07
CA GLY A 394 10.00 0.21 -1.45
C GLY A 394 10.26 0.18 -2.96
N PHE A 395 9.44 -0.54 -3.74
CA PHE A 395 9.58 -0.59 -5.19
C PHE A 395 8.81 0.54 -5.86
N ARG A 396 9.49 1.21 -6.79
CA ARG A 396 8.88 2.27 -7.59
C ARG A 396 7.78 1.74 -8.48
N ARG A 397 6.62 2.43 -8.49
CA ARG A 397 5.39 1.96 -9.15
C ARG A 397 5.22 2.63 -10.51
N VAL A 398 5.17 1.81 -11.56
CA VAL A 398 5.09 2.22 -12.96
C VAL A 398 3.77 1.74 -13.56
N ALA A 399 2.93 2.65 -14.05
CA ALA A 399 1.76 2.28 -14.83
C ALA A 399 2.12 2.22 -16.33
N LEU A 400 1.79 1.10 -16.99
CA LEU A 400 2.02 0.94 -18.43
C LEU A 400 0.75 1.28 -19.22
N VAL A 401 0.67 2.49 -19.77
CA VAL A 401 -0.55 3.01 -20.40
C VAL A 401 -0.35 3.31 -21.88
N GLY A 402 -1.44 3.27 -22.66
CA GLY A 402 -1.41 3.49 -24.11
C GLY A 402 -2.56 2.77 -24.82
N ARG A 403 -2.82 3.13 -26.08
CA ARG A 403 -3.88 2.51 -26.88
C ARG A 403 -3.67 1.01 -27.11
N PRO A 404 -4.72 0.24 -27.48
CA PRO A 404 -4.54 -1.13 -27.96
C PRO A 404 -3.47 -1.22 -29.07
N ASN A 405 -2.71 -2.33 -29.11
CA ASN A 405 -1.74 -2.66 -30.18
C ASN A 405 -0.52 -1.72 -30.35
N VAL A 406 -0.29 -0.76 -29.46
CA VAL A 406 0.93 0.09 -29.44
C VAL A 406 2.19 -0.66 -28.99
N GLY A 407 2.07 -1.93 -28.57
CA GLY A 407 3.19 -2.78 -28.17
C GLY A 407 3.50 -2.81 -26.67
N LYS A 408 2.53 -2.51 -25.80
CA LYS A 408 2.66 -2.61 -24.33
C LYS A 408 3.11 -4.00 -23.87
N SER A 409 2.45 -5.06 -24.33
CA SER A 409 2.79 -6.45 -23.96
C SER A 409 4.18 -6.83 -24.45
N SER A 410 4.55 -6.41 -25.66
CA SER A 410 5.87 -6.64 -26.23
C SER A 410 6.97 -5.94 -25.43
N LEU A 411 6.75 -4.69 -25.00
CA LEU A 411 7.71 -3.97 -24.17
C LEU A 411 7.87 -4.65 -22.81
N LEU A 412 6.76 -5.00 -22.17
CA LEU A 412 6.76 -5.67 -20.87
C LEU A 412 7.54 -6.99 -20.91
N ASN A 413 7.32 -7.82 -21.94
CA ASN A 413 8.05 -9.08 -22.13
C ASN A 413 9.57 -8.88 -22.25
N ILE A 414 10.00 -7.78 -22.87
CA ILE A 414 11.43 -7.53 -23.17
C ILE A 414 12.15 -6.88 -22.00
N LEU A 415 11.43 -6.13 -21.18
CA LEU A 415 11.90 -5.71 -19.86
C LEU A 415 12.00 -6.92 -18.92
N ALA A 416 10.97 -7.78 -18.90
CA ALA A 416 10.94 -9.00 -18.10
C ALA A 416 12.01 -10.04 -18.49
N GLY A 417 12.44 -10.06 -19.76
CA GLY A 417 13.48 -10.97 -20.25
C GLY A 417 14.92 -10.57 -19.90
N SER A 418 15.15 -9.45 -19.20
CA SER A 418 16.51 -8.97 -18.90
C SER A 418 17.17 -9.60 -17.67
N THR A 419 16.39 -10.00 -16.67
CA THR A 419 16.69 -11.04 -15.66
C THR A 419 15.40 -11.22 -14.87
N ARG A 420 14.73 -12.36 -15.00
CA ARG A 420 13.58 -12.65 -14.13
C ARG A 420 14.12 -12.88 -12.72
N SER A 421 13.66 -12.11 -11.75
CA SER A 421 13.40 -12.71 -10.44
C SER A 421 12.16 -13.57 -10.63
N LEU A 422 12.35 -14.88 -10.72
CA LEU A 422 11.25 -15.84 -10.55
C LEU A 422 10.69 -15.60 -9.14
N VAL A 423 9.60 -14.85 -9.04
CA VAL A 423 8.67 -15.00 -7.93
C VAL A 423 7.62 -15.96 -8.47
N ASP A 424 7.64 -17.16 -7.90
CA ASP A 424 6.96 -18.35 -8.38
C ASP A 424 5.47 -18.14 -8.65
N ASP A 425 5.01 -18.74 -9.74
CA ASP A 425 3.60 -18.86 -10.12
C ASP A 425 2.90 -19.78 -9.11
N ALA A 426 2.43 -19.22 -7.99
CA ALA A 426 1.53 -19.92 -7.09
C ALA A 426 0.07 -19.72 -7.54
N GLU A 427 -0.51 -20.75 -8.16
CA GLU A 427 -1.94 -20.87 -8.38
C GLU A 427 -2.68 -20.68 -7.04
N GLY A 428 -3.42 -19.57 -6.89
CA GLY A 428 -4.16 -19.29 -5.67
C GLY A 428 -4.47 -17.82 -5.34
N THR A 429 -3.99 -16.83 -6.10
CA THR A 429 -4.18 -15.43 -5.74
C THR A 429 -5.55 -14.88 -6.16
N THR A 430 -6.56 -15.04 -5.29
CA THR A 430 -7.76 -14.20 -5.34
C THR A 430 -7.57 -12.91 -4.54
N ARG A 431 -7.62 -11.81 -5.31
CA ARG A 431 -7.57 -10.37 -4.98
C ARG A 431 -6.16 -9.76 -4.92
N ASP A 432 -5.93 -8.91 -5.92
CA ASP A 432 -4.73 -8.14 -6.34
C ASP A 432 -3.61 -8.87 -7.11
N ALA A 433 -3.98 -9.90 -7.89
CA ALA A 433 -3.12 -10.69 -8.78
C ALA A 433 -2.73 -10.01 -10.12
N VAL A 434 -2.38 -8.72 -10.14
CA VAL A 434 -2.27 -7.97 -11.42
C VAL A 434 -0.97 -7.17 -11.58
N ASP A 435 -0.09 -7.08 -10.58
CA ASP A 435 1.13 -6.28 -10.68
C ASP A 435 2.38 -7.17 -10.79
N GLU A 436 3.29 -6.84 -11.72
CA GLU A 436 4.53 -7.60 -11.94
C GLU A 436 5.76 -6.83 -11.42
N LEU A 437 6.70 -7.55 -10.79
CA LEU A 437 8.01 -7.02 -10.43
C LEU A 437 9.01 -7.31 -11.56
N ILE A 438 9.63 -6.27 -12.09
CA ILE A 438 10.60 -6.37 -13.20
C ILE A 438 11.90 -5.70 -12.79
N GLU A 439 12.99 -6.45 -12.83
CA GLU A 439 14.33 -5.93 -12.62
C GLU A 439 14.92 -5.43 -13.95
N PHE A 440 15.22 -4.14 -14.05
CA PHE A 440 15.95 -3.59 -15.18
C PHE A 440 16.64 -2.27 -14.82
N GLY A 441 17.79 -2.00 -15.45
CA GLY A 441 18.55 -0.77 -15.22
C GLY A 441 19.13 -0.66 -13.79
N GLY A 442 19.38 -1.80 -13.13
CA GLY A 442 19.95 -1.89 -11.78
C GLY A 442 18.95 -1.61 -10.65
N SER A 443 17.65 -1.71 -10.91
CA SER A 443 16.59 -1.53 -9.89
C SER A 443 15.40 -2.42 -10.23
N THR A 444 14.65 -2.81 -9.20
CA THR A 444 13.39 -3.55 -9.35
C THR A 444 12.21 -2.58 -9.34
N TRP A 445 11.34 -2.73 -10.33
CA TRP A 445 10.21 -1.84 -10.57
C TRP A 445 8.90 -2.64 -10.51
N ARG A 446 7.87 -2.06 -9.91
CA ARG A 446 6.52 -2.64 -9.84
C ARG A 446 5.67 -2.08 -10.98
N PHE A 447 5.33 -2.93 -11.95
CA PHE A 447 4.41 -2.58 -13.03
C PHE A 447 2.97 -2.85 -12.61
N ILE A 448 2.14 -1.82 -12.65
CA ILE A 448 0.73 -1.87 -12.22
C ILE A 448 -0.17 -2.32 -13.39
N ASP A 449 -1.15 -3.18 -13.09
CA ASP A 449 -2.22 -3.63 -14.00
C ASP A 449 -1.73 -4.37 -15.28
N THR A 450 -0.84 -5.35 -15.13
CA THR A 450 -0.26 -6.13 -16.24
C THR A 450 -1.17 -7.26 -16.75
N ALA A 451 -2.13 -7.76 -15.97
CA ALA A 451 -3.04 -8.82 -16.44
C ALA A 451 -4.00 -8.34 -17.55
N GLY A 452 -4.34 -7.05 -17.57
CA GLY A 452 -5.09 -6.43 -18.68
C GLY A 452 -4.30 -6.39 -20.00
N ILE A 453 -2.96 -6.40 -19.92
CA ILE A 453 -2.03 -6.41 -21.05
C ILE A 453 -1.84 -7.84 -21.60
N ARG A 454 -1.90 -8.87 -20.75
CA ARG A 454 -1.79 -10.29 -21.15
C ARG A 454 -3.09 -10.87 -21.74
N ARG A 455 -4.28 -10.54 -21.20
CA ARG A 455 -5.57 -11.04 -21.74
C ARG A 455 -5.94 -10.51 -23.13
N ARG A 456 -5.35 -9.41 -23.59
CA ARG A 456 -5.65 -8.78 -24.89
C ARG A 456 -4.99 -9.43 -26.10
N ALA A 457 -4.27 -10.55 -25.93
CA ALA A 457 -3.82 -11.35 -27.08
C ALA A 457 -4.97 -12.04 -27.84
N HIS A 458 -6.16 -12.21 -27.23
CA HIS A 458 -7.24 -13.01 -27.85
C HIS A 458 -8.67 -12.43 -27.83
N GLN A 459 -8.98 -11.30 -27.17
CA GLN A 459 -10.34 -10.72 -27.22
C GLN A 459 -10.32 -9.19 -27.24
N ALA A 460 -10.63 -8.62 -28.40
CA ALA A 460 -10.81 -7.18 -28.63
C ALA A 460 -12.30 -6.84 -28.69
N SER A 461 -13.00 -6.85 -27.54
CA SER A 461 -14.41 -6.40 -27.50
C SER A 461 -14.86 -5.96 -26.10
N GLY A 462 -14.02 -5.19 -25.40
CA GLY A 462 -14.47 -4.44 -24.22
C GLY A 462 -14.80 -3.01 -24.62
N THR A 463 -15.93 -2.46 -24.18
CA THR A 463 -16.32 -1.07 -24.46
C THR A 463 -15.24 -0.08 -23.97
N ASP A 464 -15.02 1.01 -24.72
CA ASP A 464 -13.99 2.03 -24.42
C ASP A 464 -14.07 2.58 -23.00
N TYR A 465 -15.26 2.56 -22.40
CA TYR A 465 -15.53 2.96 -21.02
C TYR A 465 -14.76 2.13 -19.98
N TYR A 466 -14.68 0.81 -20.14
CA TYR A 466 -13.93 -0.03 -19.20
C TYR A 466 -12.41 0.10 -19.40
N ALA A 467 -11.95 0.51 -20.58
CA ALA A 467 -10.53 0.74 -20.85
C ALA A 467 -10.04 2.04 -20.19
N SER A 468 -10.84 3.10 -20.20
CA SER A 468 -10.49 4.36 -19.53
C SER A 468 -10.49 4.21 -18.01
N LEU A 469 -11.51 3.54 -17.42
CA LEU A 469 -11.58 3.32 -15.98
C LEU A 469 -10.39 2.52 -15.45
N ARG A 470 -9.96 1.47 -16.17
CA ARG A 470 -8.75 0.71 -15.80
C ARG A 470 -7.49 1.55 -15.87
N THR A 471 -7.34 2.35 -16.93
CA THR A 471 -6.20 3.27 -17.08
C THR A 471 -6.16 4.24 -15.90
N GLN A 472 -7.31 4.76 -15.48
CA GLN A 472 -7.40 5.65 -14.32
C GLN A 472 -6.97 4.96 -13.02
N ILE A 473 -7.50 3.77 -12.73
CA ILE A 473 -7.12 2.98 -11.53
C ILE A 473 -5.62 2.66 -11.53
N ALA A 474 -5.06 2.31 -12.68
CA ALA A 474 -3.63 2.03 -12.81
C ALA A 474 -2.78 3.28 -12.55
N LEU A 475 -3.19 4.45 -13.06
CA LEU A 475 -2.52 5.72 -12.81
C LEU A 475 -2.59 6.13 -11.34
N GLU A 476 -3.75 6.00 -10.69
CA GLU A 476 -3.94 6.32 -9.27
C GLU A 476 -2.94 5.59 -8.38
N ARG A 477 -2.70 4.30 -8.67
CA ARG A 477 -1.78 3.41 -7.92
C ARG A 477 -0.30 3.58 -8.28
N ALA A 478 0.03 4.24 -9.38
CA ALA A 478 1.39 4.43 -9.84
C ALA A 478 2.01 5.76 -9.40
N GLU A 479 3.33 5.87 -9.49
CA GLU A 479 4.10 7.10 -9.28
C GLU A 479 4.48 7.72 -10.62
N VAL A 480 4.79 6.86 -11.59
CA VAL A 480 5.16 7.24 -12.95
C VAL A 480 4.29 6.50 -13.98
N ALA A 481 3.73 7.26 -14.90
CA ALA A 481 3.01 6.80 -16.06
C ALA A 481 3.98 6.64 -17.23
N LEU A 482 4.14 5.41 -17.70
CA LEU A 482 4.86 5.09 -18.92
C LEU A 482 3.86 5.03 -20.09
N VAL A 483 3.74 6.14 -20.81
CA VAL A 483 2.76 6.31 -21.90
C VAL A 483 3.38 5.84 -23.22
N ILE A 484 2.85 4.78 -23.81
CA ILE A 484 3.38 4.20 -25.04
C ILE A 484 2.56 4.61 -26.26
N PHE A 485 3.25 5.14 -27.26
CA PHE A 485 2.73 5.41 -28.59
C PHE A 485 3.35 4.49 -29.63
N ASP A 486 2.60 4.28 -30.70
CA ASP A 486 3.12 3.64 -31.92
C ASP A 486 3.67 4.74 -32.85
N ALA A 487 4.99 4.84 -32.96
CA ALA A 487 5.65 5.86 -33.76
C ALA A 487 5.42 5.68 -35.27
N SER A 488 5.08 4.47 -35.71
CA SER A 488 4.80 4.17 -37.12
C SER A 488 3.43 4.68 -37.59
N GLN A 489 2.55 5.06 -36.65
CA GLN A 489 1.19 5.53 -36.95
C GLN A 489 1.00 6.98 -36.49
N ILE A 490 0.02 7.64 -37.11
CA ILE A 490 -0.40 8.99 -36.73
C ILE A 490 -0.95 8.99 -35.30
N LEU A 491 -0.51 9.95 -34.49
CA LEU A 491 -1.02 10.14 -33.14
C LEU A 491 -2.51 10.52 -33.14
N THR A 492 -3.28 9.83 -32.30
CA THR A 492 -4.75 9.93 -32.24
C THR A 492 -5.22 10.73 -31.02
N GLU A 493 -6.48 11.17 -31.00
CA GLU A 493 -7.06 11.85 -29.84
C GLU A 493 -7.01 11.01 -28.56
N GLN A 494 -7.12 9.68 -28.68
CA GLN A 494 -7.03 8.77 -27.54
C GLN A 494 -5.62 8.72 -26.96
N ASP A 495 -4.57 8.90 -27.75
CA ASP A 495 -3.18 9.03 -27.26
C ASP A 495 -3.03 10.27 -26.38
N ILE A 496 -3.54 11.41 -26.87
CA ILE A 496 -3.51 12.70 -26.16
C ILE A 496 -4.32 12.60 -24.86
N ARG A 497 -5.49 11.95 -24.90
CA ARG A 497 -6.35 11.76 -23.73
C ARG A 497 -5.64 10.97 -22.63
N ILE A 498 -4.85 9.95 -22.97
CA ILE A 498 -4.10 9.15 -21.98
C ILE A 498 -3.02 10.00 -21.30
N VAL A 499 -2.30 10.85 -22.04
CA VAL A 499 -1.33 11.79 -21.45
C VAL A 499 -2.03 12.79 -20.54
N SER A 500 -3.17 13.33 -20.98
CA SER A 500 -3.99 14.23 -20.17
C SER A 500 -4.43 13.57 -18.86
N MET A 501 -4.88 12.31 -18.89
CA MET A 501 -5.25 11.58 -17.68
C MET A 501 -4.07 11.40 -16.72
N ALA A 502 -2.87 11.15 -17.24
CA ALA A 502 -1.66 11.02 -16.41
C ALA A 502 -1.23 12.36 -15.79
N ASP A 503 -1.32 13.47 -16.53
CA ASP A 503 -1.05 14.83 -16.04
C ASP A 503 -2.05 15.23 -14.95
N GLU A 504 -3.34 14.96 -15.19
CA GLU A 504 -4.42 15.25 -14.27
C GLU A 504 -4.35 14.43 -12.97
N ALA A 505 -3.84 13.20 -13.05
CA ALA A 505 -3.54 12.38 -11.89
C ALA A 505 -2.25 12.80 -11.16
N GLY A 506 -1.56 13.84 -11.65
CA GLY A 506 -0.35 14.39 -11.03
C GLY A 506 0.84 13.44 -11.06
N LYS A 507 0.89 12.48 -11.99
CA LYS A 507 1.93 11.44 -12.04
C LYS A 507 3.13 11.91 -12.87
N ALA A 508 4.31 11.39 -12.55
CA ALA A 508 5.46 11.57 -13.44
C ALA A 508 5.14 10.94 -14.81
N ILE A 509 5.56 11.55 -15.91
CA ILE A 509 5.23 11.08 -17.27
C ILE A 509 6.51 10.84 -18.06
N VAL A 510 6.63 9.61 -18.56
CA VAL A 510 7.62 9.25 -19.59
C VAL A 510 6.86 8.77 -20.82
N VAL A 511 7.09 9.45 -21.95
CA VAL A 511 6.48 9.13 -23.24
C VAL A 511 7.43 8.23 -24.02
N VAL A 512 6.92 7.08 -24.45
CA VAL A 512 7.65 6.07 -25.20
C VAL A 512 7.15 6.03 -26.63
N MET A 513 8.05 6.32 -27.57
CA MET A 513 7.81 6.16 -29.00
C MET A 513 8.27 4.76 -29.40
N ASN A 514 7.33 3.80 -29.41
CA ASN A 514 7.60 2.40 -29.71
C ASN A 514 7.48 2.12 -31.21
N LYS A 515 8.01 0.96 -31.65
CA LYS A 515 8.10 0.53 -33.06
C LYS A 515 8.99 1.44 -33.91
N TRP A 516 10.05 1.97 -33.32
CA TRP A 516 11.02 2.81 -34.02
C TRP A 516 11.71 2.08 -35.19
N ASP A 517 11.71 0.74 -35.20
CA ASP A 517 12.17 -0.09 -36.33
C ASP A 517 11.34 0.07 -37.61
N LEU A 518 10.14 0.67 -37.52
CA LEU A 518 9.24 0.91 -38.64
C LEU A 518 9.18 2.39 -39.05
N VAL A 519 9.99 3.25 -38.44
CA VAL A 519 10.01 4.70 -38.73
C VAL A 519 11.11 5.00 -39.72
N ASP A 520 10.73 5.47 -40.92
CA ASP A 520 11.64 6.00 -41.92
C ASP A 520 11.82 7.53 -41.80
N GLU A 521 12.68 8.12 -42.64
CA GLU A 521 12.99 9.55 -42.61
C GLU A 521 11.75 10.43 -42.85
N GLU A 522 10.86 10.01 -43.75
CA GLU A 522 9.62 10.73 -44.03
C GLU A 522 8.66 10.67 -42.84
N ARG A 523 8.44 9.49 -42.26
CA ARG A 523 7.58 9.34 -41.07
C ARG A 523 8.13 10.13 -39.89
N GLN A 524 9.45 10.14 -39.70
CA GLN A 524 10.10 10.90 -38.62
C GLN A 524 9.77 12.39 -38.70
N LEU A 525 9.89 13.00 -39.88
CA LEU A 525 9.57 14.41 -40.09
C LEU A 525 8.10 14.74 -39.79
N VAL A 526 7.19 13.83 -40.12
CA VAL A 526 5.76 14.00 -39.82
C VAL A 526 5.49 13.82 -38.33
N LEU A 527 6.10 12.81 -37.70
CA LEU A 527 5.95 12.53 -36.27
C LEU A 527 6.46 13.69 -35.41
N ASP A 528 7.59 14.30 -35.77
CA ASP A 528 8.13 15.45 -35.04
C ASP A 528 7.13 16.64 -35.04
N LYS A 529 6.52 16.93 -36.19
CA LYS A 529 5.45 17.95 -36.31
C LYS A 529 4.18 17.57 -35.55
N GLU A 530 3.80 16.29 -35.55
CA GLU A 530 2.66 15.80 -34.77
C GLU A 530 2.91 16.00 -33.27
N ILE A 531 4.11 15.68 -32.78
CA ILE A 531 4.49 15.85 -31.38
C ILE A 531 4.48 17.31 -30.99
N GLU A 532 5.11 18.19 -31.79
CA GLU A 532 5.13 19.64 -31.52
C GLU A 532 3.72 20.22 -31.42
N ARG A 533 2.79 19.76 -32.27
CA ARG A 533 1.41 20.26 -32.29
C ARG A 533 0.51 19.63 -31.22
N GLN A 534 0.57 18.31 -31.05
CA GLN A 534 -0.39 17.57 -30.21
C GLN A 534 0.07 17.44 -28.75
N LEU A 535 1.38 17.49 -28.49
CA LEU A 535 1.97 17.44 -27.15
C LEU A 535 2.56 18.79 -26.72
N GLU A 536 2.15 19.90 -27.35
CA GLU A 536 2.59 21.27 -27.03
C GLU A 536 2.40 21.62 -25.54
N ARG A 537 1.39 21.03 -24.89
CA ARG A 537 1.10 21.22 -23.46
C ARG A 537 2.04 20.45 -22.53
N TYR A 538 2.74 19.44 -23.06
CA TYR A 538 3.58 18.52 -22.29
C TYR A 538 5.05 18.49 -22.76
N PRO A 539 5.69 19.63 -23.06
CA PRO A 539 7.07 19.65 -23.58
C PRO A 539 8.08 19.18 -22.55
N TRP A 540 7.68 19.19 -21.28
CA TRP A 540 8.44 18.71 -20.13
C TRP A 540 8.42 17.18 -20.00
N ALA A 541 7.51 16.47 -20.66
CA ALA A 541 7.44 15.02 -20.58
C ALA A 541 8.65 14.40 -21.27
N GLN A 542 9.34 13.49 -20.59
CA GLN A 542 10.56 12.90 -21.12
C GLN A 542 10.23 11.89 -22.21
N ARG A 543 10.86 12.03 -23.38
CA ARG A 543 10.64 11.16 -24.55
C ARG A 543 11.74 10.12 -24.67
N VAL A 544 11.35 8.87 -24.91
CA VAL A 544 12.26 7.76 -25.18
C VAL A 544 11.80 7.03 -26.44
N ASN A 545 12.66 6.99 -27.45
CA ASN A 545 12.43 6.22 -28.67
C ASN A 545 13.00 4.82 -28.48
N LEU A 546 12.18 3.80 -28.71
CA LEU A 546 12.60 2.40 -28.59
C LEU A 546 11.88 1.51 -29.60
N SER A 547 12.42 0.32 -29.81
CA SER A 547 11.71 -0.75 -30.49
C SER A 547 11.58 -1.91 -29.53
N ALA A 548 10.35 -2.18 -29.07
CA ALA A 548 10.08 -3.37 -28.28
C ALA A 548 10.56 -4.59 -29.08
N LYS A 549 10.08 -4.81 -30.30
CA LYS A 549 10.41 -6.01 -31.11
C LYS A 549 11.91 -6.37 -31.17
N THR A 550 12.78 -5.37 -31.32
CA THR A 550 14.23 -5.59 -31.46
C THR A 550 15.01 -5.43 -30.14
N GLY A 551 14.38 -4.84 -29.11
CA GLY A 551 15.04 -4.46 -27.86
C GLY A 551 15.90 -3.18 -27.95
N TRP A 552 15.90 -2.50 -29.10
CA TRP A 552 16.69 -1.28 -29.32
C TRP A 552 16.31 -0.17 -28.34
N HIS A 553 17.31 0.44 -27.70
CA HIS A 553 17.22 1.55 -26.73
C HIS A 553 16.42 1.28 -25.44
N ARG A 554 16.17 0.01 -25.08
CA ARG A 554 15.51 -0.34 -23.81
C ARG A 554 16.26 0.18 -22.57
N ASP A 555 17.58 0.29 -22.66
CA ASP A 555 18.48 0.76 -21.59
C ASP A 555 18.24 2.22 -21.21
N ARG A 556 17.69 3.04 -22.13
CA ARG A 556 17.36 4.45 -21.88
C ARG A 556 16.12 4.66 -21.02
N LEU A 557 15.31 3.61 -20.83
CA LEU A 557 14.06 3.71 -20.10
C LEU A 557 14.27 3.92 -18.59
N ALA A 558 15.17 3.16 -17.96
CA ALA A 558 15.42 3.28 -16.52
C ALA A 558 15.99 4.67 -16.12
N PRO A 559 16.97 5.24 -16.85
CA PRO A 559 17.40 6.63 -16.63
C PRO A 559 16.26 7.65 -16.74
N ALA A 560 15.35 7.48 -17.72
CA ALA A 560 14.22 8.38 -17.89
C ALA A 560 13.24 8.30 -16.71
N LEU A 561 12.88 7.08 -16.28
CA LEU A 561 12.03 6.88 -15.11
C LEU A 561 12.64 7.49 -13.84
N ARG A 562 13.95 7.29 -13.61
CA ARG A 562 14.66 7.88 -12.46
C ARG A 562 14.66 9.41 -12.51
N THR A 563 14.88 10.00 -13.68
CA THR A 563 14.88 11.46 -13.86
C THR A 563 13.49 12.05 -13.57
N ALA A 564 12.44 11.41 -14.10
CA ALA A 564 11.07 11.81 -13.90
C ALA A 564 10.64 11.69 -12.43
N LEU A 565 10.99 10.60 -11.75
CA LEU A 565 10.70 10.41 -10.32
C LEU A 565 11.48 11.36 -9.42
N ALA A 566 12.79 11.55 -9.67
CA ALA A 566 13.60 12.49 -8.90
C ALA A 566 13.07 13.94 -9.03
N SER A 567 12.59 14.30 -10.22
CA SER A 567 11.91 15.58 -10.46
C SER A 567 10.54 15.65 -9.75
N TRP A 568 9.80 14.54 -9.73
CA TRP A 568 8.52 14.38 -9.06
C TRP A 568 8.60 14.26 -7.53
N GLU A 569 9.80 14.23 -6.95
CA GLU A 569 9.99 14.28 -5.50
C GLU A 569 10.74 15.55 -5.08
N LYS A 570 11.08 16.40 -6.04
CA LYS A 570 12.01 17.52 -5.83
C LYS A 570 11.39 18.58 -4.93
N ARG A 571 12.04 18.83 -3.79
CA ARG A 571 11.73 19.93 -2.88
C ARG A 571 12.66 21.13 -3.09
N ILE A 572 12.08 22.31 -3.26
CA ILE A 572 12.77 23.59 -3.33
C ILE A 572 12.62 24.30 -1.97
N PRO A 573 13.72 24.69 -1.31
CA PRO A 573 13.65 25.47 -0.08
C PRO A 573 12.90 26.79 -0.29
N THR A 574 11.99 27.11 0.65
CA THR A 574 11.13 28.31 0.58
C THR A 574 11.93 29.60 0.39
N ALA A 575 13.10 29.74 1.03
CA ALA A 575 13.95 30.91 0.85
C ALA A 575 14.43 31.06 -0.61
N LYS A 576 14.88 29.97 -1.24
CA LYS A 576 15.33 29.96 -2.63
C LYS A 576 14.20 30.26 -3.61
N LEU A 577 13.01 29.70 -3.35
CA LEU A 577 11.81 29.97 -4.15
C LEU A 577 11.40 31.46 -4.10
N ASN A 578 11.44 32.07 -2.92
CA ASN A 578 11.07 33.48 -2.76
C ASN A 578 12.10 34.44 -3.36
N ALA A 579 13.40 34.10 -3.29
CA ALA A 579 14.43 34.85 -3.99
C ALA A 579 14.21 34.84 -5.51
N PHE A 580 13.99 33.64 -6.08
CA PHE A 580 13.66 33.47 -7.50
C PHE A 580 12.42 34.28 -7.93
N LEU A 581 11.33 34.23 -7.15
CA LEU A 581 10.12 34.99 -7.47
C LEU A 581 10.34 36.50 -7.36
N GLY A 582 11.16 36.96 -6.41
CA GLY A 582 11.52 38.36 -6.27
C GLY A 582 12.24 38.90 -7.51
N GLU A 583 13.25 38.15 -7.99
CA GLU A 583 13.96 38.47 -9.24
C GLU A 583 13.03 38.44 -10.45
N LEU A 584 12.18 37.40 -10.53
CA LEU A 584 11.25 37.23 -11.63
C LEU A 584 10.24 38.39 -11.73
N VAL A 585 9.63 38.76 -10.60
CA VAL A 585 8.67 39.87 -10.52
C VAL A 585 9.35 41.22 -10.76
N GLY A 586 10.60 41.38 -10.31
CA GLY A 586 11.39 42.59 -10.57
C GLY A 586 11.64 42.81 -12.07
N ALA A 587 11.92 41.73 -12.81
CA ALA A 587 12.17 41.79 -14.25
C ALA A 587 10.87 41.89 -15.08
N ASN A 588 9.86 41.10 -14.74
CA ASN A 588 8.58 41.04 -15.47
C ASN A 588 7.43 41.07 -14.47
N PRO A 589 6.94 42.26 -14.08
CA PRO A 589 5.95 42.34 -13.02
C PRO A 589 4.55 41.94 -13.52
N PRO A 590 3.64 41.47 -12.63
CA PRO A 590 2.29 41.05 -13.02
C PRO A 590 1.50 42.16 -13.75
N PRO A 591 0.66 41.82 -14.74
CA PRO A 591 -0.16 42.81 -15.44
C PRO A 591 -1.16 43.48 -14.49
N VAL A 592 -1.47 44.76 -14.76
CA VAL A 592 -2.39 45.55 -13.95
C VAL A 592 -3.83 45.19 -14.32
N ARG A 593 -4.68 44.92 -13.32
CA ARG A 593 -6.12 44.69 -13.51
C ARG A 593 -6.94 45.61 -12.61
N SER A 594 -8.00 46.20 -13.15
CA SER A 594 -8.91 47.10 -12.42
C SER A 594 -8.19 48.21 -11.63
N GLY A 595 -7.16 48.80 -12.23
CA GLY A 595 -6.41 49.93 -11.68
C GLY A 595 -5.41 49.61 -10.57
N LYS A 596 -5.25 48.34 -10.16
CA LYS A 596 -4.24 47.94 -9.16
C LYS A 596 -3.42 46.75 -9.63
N GLN A 597 -2.12 46.84 -9.42
CA GLN A 597 -1.20 45.75 -9.73
C GLN A 597 -1.22 44.71 -8.60
N PRO A 598 -1.45 43.42 -8.90
CA PRO A 598 -1.37 42.38 -7.88
C PRO A 598 0.09 42.22 -7.44
N LYS A 599 0.32 42.21 -6.13
CA LYS A 599 1.64 41.99 -5.53
C LYS A 599 1.76 40.57 -5.04
N ILE A 600 2.79 39.86 -5.47
CA ILE A 600 3.18 38.56 -4.91
C ILE A 600 3.90 38.86 -3.59
N LYS A 601 3.39 38.31 -2.48
CA LYS A 601 3.99 38.49 -1.15
C LYS A 601 5.08 37.46 -0.91
N PHE A 602 4.73 36.19 -1.06
CA PHE A 602 5.62 35.06 -0.91
C PHE A 602 5.01 33.83 -1.59
N ALA A 603 5.81 32.81 -1.80
CA ALA A 603 5.35 31.48 -2.21
C ALA A 603 5.98 30.39 -1.36
N THR A 604 5.32 29.25 -1.34
CA THR A 604 5.82 28.02 -0.72
C THR A 604 5.55 26.84 -1.64
N GLN A 605 6.33 25.77 -1.48
CA GLN A 605 6.02 24.49 -2.08
C GLN A 605 5.21 23.66 -1.07
N ALA A 606 3.91 23.51 -1.31
CA ALA A 606 2.99 22.79 -0.44
C ALA A 606 3.11 21.27 -0.58
N GLY A 607 3.53 20.78 -1.76
CA GLY A 607 3.65 19.34 -2.05
C GLY A 607 4.79 19.05 -3.02
N THR A 608 5.29 17.81 -2.99
CA THR A 608 6.36 17.36 -3.88
C THR A 608 5.90 16.36 -4.92
N CYS A 609 4.82 15.61 -4.70
CA CYS A 609 4.40 14.44 -5.50
C CYS A 609 2.97 14.59 -6.05
N PRO A 610 2.69 15.50 -7.00
CA PRO A 610 3.64 16.31 -7.77
C PRO A 610 4.05 17.63 -7.09
N PRO A 611 5.09 18.33 -7.60
CA PRO A 611 5.52 19.62 -7.08
C PRO A 611 4.41 20.67 -7.18
N LYS A 612 3.89 21.07 -6.02
CA LYS A 612 2.79 22.04 -5.89
C LYS A 612 3.28 23.33 -5.25
N PHE A 613 3.27 24.40 -6.02
CA PHE A 613 3.65 25.74 -5.59
C PHE A 613 2.40 26.57 -5.31
N VAL A 614 2.33 27.12 -4.10
CA VAL A 614 1.26 28.03 -3.68
C VAL A 614 1.83 29.43 -3.57
N ILE A 615 1.33 30.33 -4.42
CA ILE A 615 1.73 31.73 -4.49
C ILE A 615 0.69 32.57 -3.74
N PHE A 616 1.14 33.32 -2.75
CA PHE A 616 0.28 34.24 -2.01
C PHE A 616 0.37 35.64 -2.62
N ALA A 617 -0.75 36.12 -3.16
CA ALA A 617 -0.83 37.42 -3.83
C ALA A 617 -1.94 38.29 -3.24
N THR A 618 -1.82 39.61 -3.40
CA THR A 618 -2.84 40.58 -2.98
C THR A 618 -4.03 40.66 -3.94
N GLY A 619 -3.95 40.00 -5.09
CA GLY A 619 -4.93 40.05 -6.16
C GLY A 619 -4.77 38.88 -7.11
N PHE A 620 -5.78 38.68 -7.97
CA PHE A 620 -5.81 37.55 -8.89
C PHE A 620 -4.68 37.66 -9.92
N LEU A 621 -3.87 36.61 -10.04
CA LEU A 621 -2.90 36.48 -11.13
C LEU A 621 -3.57 35.80 -12.32
N GLU A 622 -3.46 36.39 -13.50
CA GLU A 622 -4.02 35.82 -14.73
C GLU A 622 -3.34 34.52 -15.14
N ASN A 623 -4.07 33.66 -15.84
CA ASN A 623 -3.57 32.35 -16.28
C ASN A 623 -2.31 32.46 -17.13
N ALA A 624 -2.19 33.50 -17.97
CA ALA A 624 -0.99 33.76 -18.76
C ALA A 624 0.25 33.99 -17.87
N TYR A 625 0.08 34.78 -16.80
CA TYR A 625 1.17 35.04 -15.85
C TYR A 625 1.49 33.81 -14.98
N ARG A 626 0.48 33.01 -14.60
CA ARG A 626 0.71 31.72 -13.92
C ARG A 626 1.52 30.75 -14.77
N ARG A 627 1.18 30.61 -16.06
CA ARG A 627 1.95 29.81 -17.03
C ARG A 627 3.36 30.35 -17.22
N PHE A 628 3.55 31.67 -17.19
CA PHE A 628 4.87 32.28 -17.22
C PHE A 628 5.70 31.89 -16.00
N ILE A 629 5.14 31.93 -14.79
CA ILE A 629 5.82 31.48 -13.57
C ILE A 629 6.14 29.99 -13.66
N GLU A 630 5.20 29.15 -14.08
CA GLU A 630 5.44 27.71 -14.27
C GLU A 630 6.59 27.45 -15.24
N ARG A 631 6.60 28.11 -16.40
CA ARG A 631 7.68 28.01 -17.39
C ARG A 631 9.03 28.38 -16.79
N ARG A 632 9.09 29.48 -16.03
CA ARG A 632 10.32 29.95 -15.39
C ARG A 632 10.78 29.04 -14.25
N LEU A 633 9.85 28.45 -13.50
CA LEU A 633 10.16 27.41 -12.51
C LEU A 633 10.82 26.20 -13.19
N ARG A 634 10.33 25.81 -14.38
CA ARG A 634 10.92 24.72 -15.15
C ARG A 634 12.30 25.05 -15.69
N GLU A 635 12.50 26.27 -16.20
CA GLU A 635 13.80 26.74 -16.70
C GLU A 635 14.88 26.78 -15.60
N ASP A 636 14.57 27.30 -14.41
CA ASP A 636 15.57 27.52 -13.35
C ASP A 636 15.75 26.30 -12.42
N PHE A 637 14.70 25.48 -12.22
CA PHE A 637 14.72 24.35 -11.30
C PHE A 637 14.54 22.98 -11.96
N GLY A 638 14.24 22.88 -13.25
CA GLY A 638 14.07 21.60 -13.96
C GLY A 638 12.64 21.09 -13.95
N PHE A 639 12.38 19.89 -13.38
CA PHE A 639 11.09 19.17 -13.48
C PHE A 639 10.87 18.41 -14.80
N ILE A 640 11.93 17.80 -15.32
CA ILE A 640 11.85 16.92 -16.49
C ILE A 640 11.03 15.68 -16.12
N GLY A 641 10.03 15.36 -16.94
CA GLY A 641 9.14 14.21 -16.74
C GLY A 641 8.09 14.41 -15.63
N THR A 642 7.89 15.63 -15.14
CA THR A 642 7.04 15.90 -13.96
C THR A 642 6.04 17.04 -14.20
N PRO A 643 4.75 16.85 -13.86
CA PRO A 643 3.79 17.94 -13.86
C PRO A 643 4.07 18.91 -12.71
N VAL A 644 3.87 20.21 -12.94
CA VAL A 644 4.10 21.26 -11.94
C VAL A 644 2.80 21.99 -11.71
N GLU A 645 2.31 22.01 -10.48
CA GLU A 645 1.09 22.73 -10.11
C GLU A 645 1.44 24.10 -9.55
N VAL A 646 0.86 25.16 -10.12
CA VAL A 646 0.97 26.53 -9.59
C VAL A 646 -0.40 27.04 -9.20
N ALA A 647 -0.68 27.03 -7.89
CA ALA A 647 -1.89 27.58 -7.30
C ALA A 647 -1.64 29.00 -6.79
N VAL A 648 -2.68 29.84 -6.81
CA VAL A 648 -2.61 31.22 -6.32
C VAL A 648 -3.65 31.42 -5.25
N LYS A 649 -3.21 31.77 -4.04
CA LYS A 649 -4.10 32.15 -2.95
C LYS A 649 -4.14 33.66 -2.79
N LEU A 650 -5.36 34.20 -2.76
CA LEU A 650 -5.60 35.57 -2.35
C LEU A 650 -5.46 35.65 -0.84
N LYS A 651 -4.53 36.47 -0.35
CA LYS A 651 -4.50 36.81 1.07
C LYS A 651 -5.36 38.05 1.25
N GLU A 652 -6.45 37.93 2.01
CA GLU A 652 -7.22 39.09 2.48
C GLU A 652 -6.30 40.06 3.23
N ARG A 653 -6.64 41.34 3.19
CA ARG A 653 -5.91 42.35 3.97
C ARG A 653 -6.05 41.96 5.44
N ASP A 654 -4.92 41.81 6.13
CA ASP A 654 -4.91 41.96 7.57
C ASP A 654 -5.32 43.44 7.78
N ASP A 655 -6.59 43.68 8.12
CA ASP A 655 -7.08 45.00 8.50
C ASP A 655 -6.34 45.40 9.78
N ALA A 656 -5.43 46.36 9.63
CA ALA A 656 -4.66 46.99 10.70
C ALA A 656 -5.32 48.29 11.13
#